data_AF-A0A1V3G9N6-F1
#
_entry.id   AF-A0A1V3G9N6-F1
#
_cell.length_a   1.000
_cell.length_b   1.000
_cell.length_c   1.000
_cell.angle_alpha   90.00
_cell.angle_beta   90.00
_cell.angle_gamma   90.00
#
_symmetry.space_group_name_H-M   'P 1'
#
loop_
_entity.id
_entity.type
_entity.pdbx_description
1 polymer ?
#
loop_
_entity_poly.entity_id
_entity_poly.type
_entity_poly.pdbx_seq_one_letter_code
_entity_poly.pdbx_strand_id
1 'polypeptide(L)'
;MVISLILPMQQASAADVISVSEAIANNNGTATVEGYIVGIVKAKNSIQHQGPFSTDTNIAIADTPNETDTAKILPVQLPSGNVRTELNLKANPENLGMKIQITGSLELYFSMPGHKSATSFSFVDAAPPEPQVEEVKASVEGQVVSKGTQVTLSSATPDAAIYYTVDGSNPTADSTLYTAPITINEDVTLKAIAVKEGLKNSSIAEFKYQVALSGLRIHDIQGAGHDSPVANKVVEGVEGIVTKVVDDRNFYMQDLQPDNNSNTSEGILIYQPNHGQTEGNVVSVNGQVKEWVLEGYSDKLKTDLAMTEINAQFGSISILEEHHVLPSALIIGMFGLQPPTKVIDNDKFAEFDPQEDGIDFYESLEGMLVEINNPTVIAPQKYGELVVLPDRGEYSRLNSAGGLNITEFDYNPERIFVDMGDESFVAKSGDYFEGAITGVVSYGFSNYKVLTDAEDLPVFVEGNTEPETTRIHEKHKELTIASFNVENFSANENGTSDEKVSRIAGSIVNNLKSPDIVGLVEMQDGNGSTNDGTTDAKESADRLIAEITAQGGPEYVYTDIAPENNQDGGQPGGNIRVGFIYNPERVSLAEGTKGTATEAVDYENGKLTLNPGRIDPMNPAFDDSRKPVAAQFEFNGEDVIVVANHFNSKGGDQPLFGKNQPPVLGSEVQRKEIAAIVNDFVKDVKEEDKNAKVVLLGDFNDFEFTDSLEILKGNELTNMIEKVPFNERYTYSYQGNAQVLDHILVTNNMAKKTKVDIVHINSQFMEEHGRASDHDPVLIQVKLDKVK
;
A
#
# COMPACT_ATOMS: atom_id res chain seq x y z
N MET A 1 11.51 28.93 -63.56
CA MET A 1 12.70 28.45 -64.30
C MET A 1 13.64 27.79 -63.31
N VAL A 2 13.52 26.48 -63.10
CA VAL A 2 14.54 25.49 -62.65
C VAL A 2 13.87 24.13 -62.91
N ILE A 3 13.89 23.62 -64.15
CA ILE A 3 14.78 22.56 -64.65
C ILE A 3 14.91 21.39 -63.66
N SER A 4 14.06 20.39 -63.89
CA SER A 4 14.10 19.04 -63.36
C SER A 4 15.35 18.33 -63.90
N LEU A 5 16.24 17.89 -63.01
CA LEU A 5 17.33 16.97 -63.33
C LEU A 5 16.81 15.54 -63.18
N ILE A 6 16.58 14.90 -64.32
CA ILE A 6 16.37 13.46 -64.42
C ILE A 6 17.72 12.78 -64.19
N LEU A 7 17.87 12.06 -63.08
CA LEU A 7 18.89 11.01 -62.94
C LEU A 7 18.28 9.69 -63.42
N PRO A 8 19.00 8.87 -64.20
CA PRO A 8 18.46 7.64 -64.72
C PRO A 8 18.25 6.62 -63.59
N MET A 9 17.08 6.00 -63.57
CA MET A 9 16.87 4.75 -62.84
C MET A 9 17.92 3.73 -63.29
N GLN A 10 18.82 3.40 -62.37
CA GLN A 10 19.65 2.21 -62.49
C GLN A 10 18.69 1.03 -62.31
N GLN A 11 18.44 0.27 -63.38
CA GLN A 11 17.84 -1.05 -63.25
C GLN A 11 18.71 -1.86 -62.27
N ALA A 12 18.15 -2.22 -61.13
CA ALA A 12 18.75 -3.21 -60.25
C ALA A 12 18.86 -4.51 -61.07
N SER A 13 20.09 -4.96 -61.29
CA SER A 13 20.36 -6.32 -61.75
C SER A 13 19.62 -7.28 -60.83
N ALA A 14 18.89 -8.26 -61.38
CA ALA A 14 18.41 -9.38 -60.58
C ALA A 14 19.62 -9.93 -59.82
N ALA A 15 19.51 -10.05 -58.49
CA ALA A 15 20.52 -10.77 -57.72
C ALA A 15 20.60 -12.18 -58.29
N ASP A 16 21.81 -12.66 -58.57
CA ASP A 16 21.99 -14.01 -59.09
C ASP A 16 21.36 -15.00 -58.10
N VAL A 17 20.44 -15.83 -58.60
CA VAL A 17 19.84 -16.88 -57.79
C VAL A 17 20.91 -17.94 -57.57
N ILE A 18 21.27 -18.16 -56.32
CA ILE A 18 22.28 -19.14 -55.92
C ILE A 18 21.63 -20.28 -55.16
N SER A 19 22.24 -21.47 -55.24
CA SER A 19 21.87 -22.63 -54.44
C SER A 19 22.19 -22.44 -52.95
N VAL A 20 21.64 -23.29 -52.10
CA VAL A 20 21.96 -23.30 -50.66
C VAL A 20 23.43 -23.59 -50.44
N SER A 21 24.01 -24.57 -51.16
CA SER A 21 25.43 -24.89 -51.05
C SER A 21 26.34 -23.74 -51.46
N GLU A 22 25.98 -22.95 -52.49
CA GLU A 22 26.71 -21.74 -52.87
C GLU A 22 26.60 -20.63 -51.81
N ALA A 23 25.42 -20.45 -51.21
CA ALA A 23 25.20 -19.49 -50.14
C ALA A 23 25.95 -19.84 -48.84
N ILE A 24 26.13 -21.13 -48.56
CA ILE A 24 26.95 -21.63 -47.44
C ILE A 24 28.44 -21.41 -47.74
N ALA A 25 28.89 -21.72 -48.96
CA ALA A 25 30.28 -21.57 -49.37
C ALA A 25 30.74 -20.11 -49.41
N ASN A 26 29.84 -19.18 -49.77
CA ASN A 26 30.11 -17.75 -49.92
C ASN A 26 29.09 -16.90 -49.14
N ASN A 27 29.11 -17.01 -47.81
CA ASN A 27 28.15 -16.38 -46.92
C ASN A 27 28.44 -14.88 -46.63
N ASN A 28 28.39 -14.05 -47.67
CA ASN A 28 28.59 -12.60 -47.57
C ASN A 28 27.75 -11.87 -48.64
N GLY A 29 27.29 -10.66 -48.32
CA GLY A 29 26.55 -9.79 -49.24
C GLY A 29 25.04 -10.03 -49.21
N THR A 30 24.36 -9.76 -50.32
CA THR A 30 22.91 -9.96 -50.48
C THR A 30 22.68 -10.87 -51.67
N ALA A 31 21.86 -11.91 -51.49
CA ALA A 31 21.56 -12.86 -52.54
C ALA A 31 20.12 -13.39 -52.43
N THR A 32 19.62 -13.89 -53.55
CA THR A 32 18.42 -14.72 -53.59
C THR A 32 18.87 -16.17 -53.53
N VAL A 33 18.50 -16.88 -52.46
CA VAL A 33 18.88 -18.28 -52.26
C VAL A 33 17.70 -19.17 -52.60
N GLU A 34 17.93 -20.15 -53.47
CA GLU A 34 16.96 -21.18 -53.81
C GLU A 34 17.20 -22.46 -53.01
N GLY A 35 16.18 -22.94 -52.31
CA GLY A 35 16.28 -24.16 -51.51
C GLY A 35 14.91 -24.71 -51.07
N TYR A 36 14.88 -25.97 -50.66
CA TYR A 36 13.73 -26.61 -50.06
C TYR A 36 13.68 -26.33 -48.57
N ILE A 37 12.50 -26.04 -48.03
CA ILE A 37 12.28 -25.91 -46.58
C ILE A 37 12.36 -27.30 -45.95
N VAL A 38 13.34 -27.52 -45.07
CA VAL A 38 13.59 -28.84 -44.45
C VAL A 38 13.28 -28.86 -42.94
N GLY A 39 12.92 -27.73 -42.33
CA GLY A 39 12.54 -27.67 -40.91
C GLY A 39 12.73 -26.30 -40.27
N ILE A 40 12.87 -26.27 -38.94
CA ILE A 40 13.28 -25.08 -38.16
C ILE A 40 14.59 -25.33 -37.42
N VAL A 41 15.33 -24.25 -37.15
CA VAL A 41 16.58 -24.29 -36.37
C VAL A 41 16.27 -24.03 -34.90
N LYS A 42 16.61 -24.97 -34.01
CA LYS A 42 16.49 -24.82 -32.55
C LYS A 42 17.75 -24.23 -31.92
N ALA A 43 18.91 -24.68 -32.41
CA ALA A 43 20.22 -24.27 -31.96
C ALA A 43 21.27 -24.62 -33.04
N LYS A 44 22.53 -24.24 -32.83
CA LYS A 44 23.64 -24.61 -33.72
C LYS A 44 23.65 -26.14 -33.95
N ASN A 45 23.65 -26.56 -35.21
CA ASN A 45 23.56 -27.98 -35.63
C ASN A 45 22.33 -28.74 -35.10
N SER A 46 21.24 -28.06 -34.72
CA SER A 46 20.01 -28.70 -34.25
C SER A 46 18.82 -28.24 -35.08
N ILE A 47 18.36 -29.11 -35.97
CA ILE A 47 17.23 -28.88 -36.87
C ILE A 47 16.07 -29.78 -36.46
N GLN A 48 14.89 -29.20 -36.29
CA GLN A 48 13.65 -29.94 -36.14
C GLN A 48 13.02 -30.11 -37.52
N HIS A 49 13.03 -31.34 -38.03
CA HIS A 49 12.51 -31.70 -39.36
C HIS A 49 11.03 -32.12 -39.37
N GLN A 50 10.39 -32.25 -38.19
CA GLN A 50 9.01 -32.72 -38.06
C GLN A 50 8.25 -31.87 -37.03
N GLY A 51 6.97 -31.62 -37.28
CA GLY A 51 6.10 -30.85 -36.37
C GLY A 51 5.74 -31.60 -35.08
N PRO A 52 5.11 -30.91 -34.10
CA PRO A 52 4.74 -29.49 -34.11
C PRO A 52 5.95 -28.57 -33.91
N PHE A 53 6.04 -27.50 -34.71
CA PHE A 53 7.20 -26.60 -34.73
C PHE A 53 7.13 -25.54 -33.61
N SER A 54 8.25 -25.33 -32.92
CA SER A 54 8.28 -24.55 -31.67
C SER A 54 8.50 -23.04 -31.83
N THR A 55 8.80 -22.55 -33.04
CA THR A 55 9.11 -21.14 -33.30
C THR A 55 8.58 -20.70 -34.65
N ASP A 56 8.22 -19.42 -34.76
CA ASP A 56 7.80 -18.76 -36.00
C ASP A 56 8.90 -17.86 -36.60
N THR A 57 10.02 -17.69 -35.90
CA THR A 57 11.04 -16.67 -36.25
C THR A 57 12.10 -17.14 -37.25
N ASN A 58 12.15 -18.43 -37.59
CA ASN A 58 13.13 -18.97 -38.52
C ASN A 58 12.65 -20.24 -39.25
N ILE A 59 13.31 -20.56 -40.36
CA ILE A 59 13.24 -21.83 -41.07
C ILE A 59 14.65 -22.30 -41.43
N ALA A 60 14.76 -23.56 -41.86
CA ALA A 60 15.97 -24.17 -42.37
C ALA A 60 15.76 -24.58 -43.83
N ILE A 61 16.66 -24.19 -44.73
CA ILE A 61 16.60 -24.55 -46.16
C ILE A 61 17.81 -25.38 -46.61
N ALA A 62 17.62 -26.24 -47.61
CA ALA A 62 18.66 -27.08 -48.21
C ALA A 62 18.45 -27.29 -49.72
N ASP A 63 19.50 -27.71 -50.44
CA ASP A 63 19.41 -27.98 -51.89
C ASP A 63 18.51 -29.18 -52.22
N THR A 64 18.27 -30.08 -51.24
CA THR A 64 17.38 -31.24 -51.41
C THR A 64 16.32 -31.30 -50.30
N PRO A 65 15.09 -31.77 -50.59
CA PRO A 65 13.93 -31.65 -49.68
C PRO A 65 14.00 -32.52 -48.42
N ASN A 66 14.88 -33.51 -48.37
CA ASN A 66 15.03 -34.43 -47.24
C ASN A 66 16.44 -34.35 -46.63
N GLU A 67 17.14 -33.23 -46.82
CA GLU A 67 18.49 -33.05 -46.28
C GLU A 67 18.47 -33.01 -44.75
N THR A 68 19.34 -33.80 -44.12
CA THR A 68 19.50 -33.87 -42.67
C THR A 68 20.93 -33.56 -42.22
N ASP A 69 21.88 -33.49 -43.16
CA ASP A 69 23.25 -33.06 -42.87
C ASP A 69 23.28 -31.56 -42.59
N THR A 70 23.51 -31.19 -41.33
CA THR A 70 23.49 -29.80 -40.89
C THR A 70 24.56 -28.92 -41.54
N ALA A 71 25.61 -29.51 -42.14
CA ALA A 71 26.60 -28.77 -42.91
C ALA A 71 26.08 -28.28 -44.27
N LYS A 72 24.95 -28.80 -44.74
CA LYS A 72 24.31 -28.46 -46.02
C LYS A 72 22.99 -27.70 -45.85
N ILE A 73 22.69 -27.27 -44.62
CA ILE A 73 21.46 -26.58 -44.26
C ILE A 73 21.81 -25.13 -43.92
N LEU A 74 21.08 -24.20 -44.52
CA LEU A 74 21.21 -22.77 -44.29
C LEU A 74 20.03 -22.30 -43.39
N PRO A 75 20.32 -21.81 -42.18
CA PRO A 75 19.33 -21.12 -41.35
C PRO A 75 18.86 -19.83 -42.00
N VAL A 76 17.55 -19.61 -42.02
CA VAL A 76 16.93 -18.39 -42.54
C VAL A 76 16.13 -17.69 -41.43
N GLN A 77 16.47 -16.45 -41.13
CA GLN A 77 15.72 -15.61 -40.20
C GLN A 77 14.49 -15.02 -40.90
N LEU A 78 13.34 -15.07 -40.24
CA LEU A 78 12.08 -14.48 -40.70
C LEU A 78 11.76 -13.22 -39.88
N PRO A 79 12.01 -11.99 -40.41
CA PRO A 79 11.64 -10.75 -39.73
C PRO A 79 10.12 -10.61 -39.55
N SER A 80 9.67 -9.79 -38.59
CA SER A 80 8.24 -9.52 -38.41
C SER A 80 7.64 -8.91 -39.69
N GLY A 81 6.46 -9.36 -40.11
CA GLY A 81 5.79 -8.94 -41.34
C GLY A 81 5.41 -10.10 -42.25
N ASN A 82 5.24 -9.82 -43.54
CA ASN A 82 4.63 -10.78 -44.48
C ASN A 82 5.44 -12.06 -44.65
N VAL A 83 6.76 -11.94 -44.79
CA VAL A 83 7.67 -13.09 -44.97
C VAL A 83 7.56 -14.09 -43.80
N ARG A 84 7.45 -13.61 -42.55
CA ARG A 84 7.21 -14.50 -41.39
C ARG A 84 5.83 -15.09 -41.41
N THR A 85 4.81 -14.27 -41.64
CA THR A 85 3.40 -14.69 -41.60
C THR A 85 3.15 -15.85 -42.57
N GLU A 86 3.70 -15.74 -43.79
CA GLU A 86 3.47 -16.72 -44.86
C GLU A 86 4.41 -17.94 -44.81
N LEU A 87 5.69 -17.79 -44.40
CA LEU A 87 6.64 -18.92 -44.46
C LEU A 87 6.78 -19.74 -43.18
N ASN A 88 6.41 -19.21 -42.00
CA ASN A 88 6.74 -19.88 -40.76
C ASN A 88 6.03 -21.24 -40.62
N LEU A 89 6.77 -22.28 -40.23
CA LEU A 89 6.24 -23.65 -40.13
C LEU A 89 5.34 -23.88 -38.90
N LYS A 90 5.35 -22.97 -37.92
CA LYS A 90 4.48 -23.08 -36.73
C LYS A 90 3.01 -22.84 -37.08
N ALA A 91 2.74 -21.84 -37.90
CA ALA A 91 1.40 -21.53 -38.40
C ALA A 91 1.10 -22.24 -39.74
N ASN A 92 2.11 -22.48 -40.57
CA ASN A 92 1.99 -23.04 -41.93
C ASN A 92 2.82 -24.34 -42.08
N PRO A 93 2.49 -25.43 -41.36
CA PRO A 93 3.26 -26.68 -41.40
C PRO A 93 3.33 -27.33 -42.80
N GLU A 94 2.38 -27.00 -43.69
CA GLU A 94 2.32 -27.44 -45.08
C GLU A 94 3.46 -26.93 -45.96
N ASN A 95 4.15 -25.87 -45.54
CA ASN A 95 5.30 -25.33 -46.29
C ASN A 95 6.54 -26.25 -46.19
N LEU A 96 6.55 -27.24 -45.29
CA LEU A 96 7.63 -28.20 -45.17
C LEU A 96 7.78 -28.99 -46.48
N GLY A 97 8.99 -29.02 -47.04
CA GLY A 97 9.31 -29.68 -48.30
C GLY A 97 9.04 -28.84 -49.54
N MET A 98 8.48 -27.63 -49.41
CA MET A 98 8.30 -26.72 -50.55
C MET A 98 9.63 -26.06 -50.94
N LYS A 99 9.81 -25.83 -52.25
CA LYS A 99 10.97 -25.13 -52.80
C LYS A 99 10.72 -23.64 -52.84
N ILE A 100 11.62 -22.84 -52.28
CA ILE A 100 11.53 -21.38 -52.24
C ILE A 100 12.76 -20.72 -52.83
N GLN A 101 12.59 -19.49 -53.33
CA GLN A 101 13.63 -18.50 -53.52
C GLN A 101 13.44 -17.41 -52.47
N ILE A 102 14.47 -17.08 -51.69
CA ILE A 102 14.38 -16.09 -50.61
C ILE A 102 15.53 -15.07 -50.69
N THR A 103 15.18 -13.79 -50.68
CA THR A 103 16.13 -12.67 -50.83
C THR A 103 16.44 -12.04 -49.47
N GLY A 104 17.73 -11.85 -49.18
CA GLY A 104 18.17 -11.27 -47.91
C GLY A 104 19.69 -11.20 -47.81
N SER A 105 20.18 -10.85 -46.62
CA SER A 105 21.62 -10.72 -46.35
C SER A 105 22.23 -12.06 -45.94
N LEU A 106 23.32 -12.45 -46.60
CA LEU A 106 24.11 -13.62 -46.22
C LEU A 106 25.10 -13.23 -45.12
N GLU A 107 24.86 -13.74 -43.92
CA GLU A 107 25.68 -13.50 -42.74
C GLU A 107 25.43 -14.59 -41.70
N LEU A 108 26.30 -14.67 -40.67
CA LEU A 108 26.18 -15.71 -39.65
C LEU A 108 24.83 -15.64 -38.91
N TYR A 109 24.16 -16.79 -38.83
CA TYR A 109 22.98 -16.99 -38.02
C TYR A 109 23.10 -18.32 -37.25
N PHE A 110 22.80 -18.32 -35.95
CA PHE A 110 23.12 -19.45 -35.05
C PHE A 110 24.60 -19.87 -35.07
N SER A 111 25.51 -18.92 -35.32
CA SER A 111 26.97 -19.17 -35.48
C SER A 111 27.32 -20.16 -36.61
N MET A 112 26.48 -20.23 -37.64
CA MET A 112 26.68 -20.96 -38.91
C MET A 112 26.44 -19.98 -40.06
N PRO A 113 26.94 -20.27 -41.29
CA PRO A 113 26.50 -19.54 -42.47
C PRO A 113 24.97 -19.46 -42.52
N GLY A 114 24.41 -18.27 -42.68
CA GLY A 114 22.97 -18.03 -42.57
C GLY A 114 22.45 -17.01 -43.57
N HIS A 115 21.13 -16.85 -43.55
CA HIS A 115 20.39 -15.88 -44.36
C HIS A 115 19.50 -15.06 -43.43
N LYS A 116 19.76 -13.76 -43.34
CA LYS A 116 19.11 -12.86 -42.40
C LYS A 116 18.38 -11.74 -43.12
N SER A 117 17.53 -11.04 -42.36
CA SER A 117 16.80 -9.88 -42.87
C SER A 117 16.05 -10.17 -44.18
N ALA A 118 15.39 -11.33 -44.26
CA ALA A 118 14.67 -11.73 -45.47
C ALA A 118 13.64 -10.68 -45.88
N THR A 119 13.75 -10.16 -47.11
CA THR A 119 12.96 -9.04 -47.61
C THR A 119 11.84 -9.47 -48.56
N SER A 120 12.04 -10.58 -49.27
CA SER A 120 11.07 -11.14 -50.21
C SER A 120 11.31 -12.63 -50.39
N PHE A 121 10.28 -13.36 -50.78
CA PHE A 121 10.39 -14.76 -51.18
C PHE A 121 9.38 -15.11 -52.27
N SER A 122 9.59 -16.24 -52.93
CA SER A 122 8.62 -16.88 -53.82
C SER A 122 8.75 -18.39 -53.73
N PHE A 123 7.67 -19.12 -53.96
CA PHE A 123 7.72 -20.57 -54.14
C PHE A 123 8.07 -20.89 -55.60
N VAL A 124 9.05 -21.76 -55.83
CA VAL A 124 9.64 -22.00 -57.17
C VAL A 124 8.75 -22.88 -58.06
N ASP A 125 7.80 -23.60 -57.48
CA ASP A 125 6.80 -24.43 -58.19
C ASP A 125 5.36 -24.19 -57.69
N ALA A 126 5.05 -23.02 -57.12
CA ALA A 126 3.66 -22.72 -56.79
C ALA A 126 2.84 -22.59 -58.09
N ALA A 127 1.85 -23.48 -58.25
CA ALA A 127 0.71 -23.16 -59.10
C ALA A 127 0.19 -21.77 -58.67
N PRO A 128 -0.25 -20.91 -59.61
CA PRO A 128 -0.89 -19.65 -59.22
C PRO A 128 -1.95 -19.96 -58.18
N PRO A 129 -2.06 -19.19 -57.07
CA PRO A 129 -3.06 -19.46 -56.06
C PRO A 129 -4.40 -19.61 -56.76
N GLU A 130 -5.14 -20.68 -56.44
CA GLU A 130 -6.50 -20.79 -56.90
C GLU A 130 -7.19 -19.47 -56.57
N PRO A 131 -7.88 -18.83 -57.54
CA PRO A 131 -8.47 -17.53 -57.30
C PRO A 131 -9.39 -17.64 -56.08
N GLN A 132 -9.08 -16.87 -55.03
CA GLN A 132 -9.74 -16.90 -53.74
C GLN A 132 -10.59 -15.64 -53.60
N VAL A 133 -11.73 -15.78 -52.92
CA VAL A 133 -12.57 -14.64 -52.57
C VAL A 133 -11.84 -13.75 -51.56
N GLU A 134 -11.87 -12.45 -51.80
CA GLU A 134 -11.30 -11.43 -50.93
C GLU A 134 -11.98 -11.43 -49.55
N GLU A 135 -11.20 -11.14 -48.51
CA GLU A 135 -11.67 -11.15 -47.13
C GLU A 135 -12.86 -10.21 -46.89
N VAL A 136 -13.74 -10.63 -45.97
CA VAL A 136 -14.87 -9.81 -45.53
C VAL A 136 -14.38 -8.65 -44.69
N LYS A 137 -14.85 -7.43 -44.99
CA LYS A 137 -14.64 -6.22 -44.20
C LYS A 137 -15.95 -5.75 -43.59
N ALA A 138 -15.89 -5.27 -42.35
CA ALA A 138 -17.00 -4.61 -41.68
C ALA A 138 -16.90 -3.09 -41.79
N SER A 139 -18.03 -2.37 -41.82
CA SER A 139 -18.04 -0.90 -41.79
C SER A 139 -17.57 -0.30 -40.46
N VAL A 140 -17.64 -1.09 -39.40
CA VAL A 140 -17.13 -0.77 -38.06
C VAL A 140 -16.22 -1.92 -37.67
N GLU A 141 -14.93 -1.68 -37.47
CA GLU A 141 -13.98 -2.74 -37.13
C GLU A 141 -13.75 -2.79 -35.62
N GLY A 142 -14.09 -3.92 -34.99
CA GLY A 142 -13.57 -4.37 -33.69
C GLY A 142 -13.47 -3.33 -32.56
N GLN A 143 -14.59 -2.72 -32.14
CA GLN A 143 -14.64 -1.60 -31.21
C GLN A 143 -15.83 -1.63 -30.25
N VAL A 144 -15.79 -0.75 -29.26
CA VAL A 144 -16.97 -0.33 -28.48
C VAL A 144 -17.93 0.42 -29.42
N VAL A 145 -19.22 0.09 -29.38
CA VAL A 145 -20.27 0.72 -30.21
C VAL A 145 -21.50 1.05 -29.37
N SER A 146 -22.26 2.07 -29.77
CA SER A 146 -23.55 2.38 -29.15
C SER A 146 -24.61 1.33 -29.53
N LYS A 147 -25.56 1.07 -28.65
CA LYS A 147 -26.68 0.17 -28.91
C LYS A 147 -27.45 0.56 -30.17
N GLY A 148 -27.71 -0.41 -31.05
CA GLY A 148 -28.42 -0.21 -32.31
C GLY A 148 -27.50 0.12 -33.50
N THR A 149 -26.17 0.12 -33.31
CA THR A 149 -25.20 0.33 -34.41
C THR A 149 -25.43 -0.68 -35.53
N GLN A 150 -25.52 -0.17 -36.76
CA GLN A 150 -25.68 -0.99 -37.96
C GLN A 150 -24.32 -1.27 -38.60
N VAL A 151 -23.91 -2.53 -38.58
CA VAL A 151 -22.68 -3.03 -39.20
C VAL A 151 -22.99 -3.58 -40.57
N THR A 152 -22.33 -3.05 -41.60
CA THR A 152 -22.39 -3.60 -42.95
C THR A 152 -21.17 -4.43 -43.27
N LEU A 153 -21.36 -5.57 -43.93
CA LEU A 153 -20.29 -6.44 -44.42
C LEU A 153 -20.09 -6.27 -45.92
N SER A 154 -18.84 -6.32 -46.37
CA SER A 154 -18.46 -6.20 -47.79
C SER A 154 -17.29 -7.10 -48.14
N SER A 155 -17.17 -7.50 -49.41
CA SER A 155 -15.99 -8.15 -49.97
C SER A 155 -15.63 -7.45 -51.28
N ALA A 156 -14.34 -7.34 -51.58
CA ALA A 156 -13.88 -6.72 -52.82
C ALA A 156 -14.09 -7.63 -54.05
N THR A 157 -14.40 -8.92 -53.86
CA THR A 157 -14.76 -9.84 -54.95
C THR A 157 -16.20 -9.60 -55.40
N PRO A 158 -16.44 -9.18 -56.66
CA PRO A 158 -17.78 -8.94 -57.17
C PRO A 158 -18.66 -10.21 -57.08
N ASP A 159 -19.91 -10.03 -56.71
CA ASP A 159 -20.95 -11.06 -56.64
C ASP A 159 -20.65 -12.23 -55.68
N ALA A 160 -19.72 -12.08 -54.73
CA ALA A 160 -19.50 -13.06 -53.65
C ALA A 160 -20.61 -12.97 -52.59
N ALA A 161 -21.11 -14.12 -52.14
CA ALA A 161 -22.10 -14.21 -51.06
C ALA A 161 -21.39 -14.23 -49.71
N ILE A 162 -21.80 -13.37 -48.77
CA ILE A 162 -21.22 -13.30 -47.42
C ILE A 162 -22.13 -14.05 -46.45
N TYR A 163 -21.56 -14.94 -45.64
CA TYR A 163 -22.24 -15.68 -44.59
C TYR A 163 -21.62 -15.37 -43.24
N TYR A 164 -22.43 -15.29 -42.18
CA TYR A 164 -21.96 -14.84 -40.87
C TYR A 164 -22.62 -15.56 -39.68
N THR A 165 -21.99 -15.40 -38.52
CA THR A 165 -22.41 -15.84 -37.19
C THR A 165 -22.12 -14.72 -36.19
N VAL A 166 -22.91 -14.59 -35.12
CA VAL A 166 -22.75 -13.54 -34.08
C VAL A 166 -22.36 -14.10 -32.70
N ASP A 167 -22.35 -15.42 -32.57
CA ASP A 167 -22.03 -16.17 -31.36
C ASP A 167 -20.56 -16.59 -31.28
N GLY A 168 -19.72 -16.13 -32.22
CA GLY A 168 -18.31 -16.49 -32.32
C GLY A 168 -18.01 -17.87 -32.92
N SER A 169 -19.02 -18.63 -33.35
CA SER A 169 -18.83 -19.87 -34.10
C SER A 169 -18.29 -19.59 -35.51
N ASN A 170 -17.57 -20.53 -36.12
CA ASN A 170 -17.00 -20.33 -37.46
C ASN A 170 -18.11 -20.42 -38.54
N PRO A 171 -18.29 -19.39 -39.39
CA PRO A 171 -19.33 -19.40 -40.41
C PRO A 171 -18.96 -20.34 -41.57
N THR A 172 -19.98 -20.89 -42.20
CA THR A 172 -19.90 -21.71 -43.42
C THR A 172 -20.93 -21.23 -44.45
N ALA A 173 -20.97 -21.85 -45.64
CA ALA A 173 -22.01 -21.55 -46.63
C ALA A 173 -23.44 -21.91 -46.16
N ASP A 174 -23.58 -22.67 -45.07
CA ASP A 174 -24.87 -22.99 -44.44
C ASP A 174 -25.25 -22.02 -43.31
N SER A 175 -24.38 -21.07 -42.97
CA SER A 175 -24.64 -20.03 -41.97
C SER A 175 -25.60 -18.95 -42.50
N THR A 176 -25.89 -17.93 -41.70
CA THR A 176 -26.81 -16.86 -42.09
C THR A 176 -26.24 -16.05 -43.24
N LEU A 177 -26.96 -15.99 -44.37
CA LEU A 177 -26.61 -15.14 -45.51
C LEU A 177 -26.79 -13.66 -45.15
N TYR A 178 -25.76 -12.85 -45.39
CA TYR A 178 -25.80 -11.41 -45.20
C TYR A 178 -26.58 -10.73 -46.34
N THR A 179 -27.75 -10.17 -46.02
CA THR A 179 -28.63 -9.47 -46.99
C THR A 179 -28.99 -8.04 -46.58
N ALA A 180 -28.70 -7.65 -45.34
CA ALA A 180 -28.99 -6.34 -44.76
C ALA A 180 -28.01 -6.05 -43.62
N PRO A 181 -27.81 -4.78 -43.22
CA PRO A 181 -26.94 -4.43 -42.09
C PRO A 181 -27.31 -5.19 -40.81
N ILE A 182 -26.29 -5.59 -40.04
CA ILE A 182 -26.43 -6.31 -38.78
C ILE A 182 -26.53 -5.28 -37.65
N THR A 183 -27.63 -5.29 -36.90
CA THR A 183 -27.80 -4.41 -35.73
C THR A 183 -27.13 -5.02 -34.50
N ILE A 184 -26.21 -4.28 -33.89
CA ILE A 184 -25.52 -4.67 -32.66
C ILE A 184 -26.27 -4.09 -31.45
N ASN A 185 -26.89 -4.94 -30.65
CA ASN A 185 -27.69 -4.54 -29.47
C ASN A 185 -27.09 -5.00 -28.13
N GLU A 186 -26.15 -5.93 -28.18
CA GLU A 186 -25.41 -6.51 -27.05
C GLU A 186 -24.01 -6.90 -27.52
N ASP A 187 -23.15 -7.29 -26.59
CA ASP A 187 -21.79 -7.76 -26.89
C ASP A 187 -21.85 -8.99 -27.81
N VAL A 188 -21.19 -8.93 -28.96
CA VAL A 188 -21.19 -10.04 -29.94
C VAL A 188 -19.82 -10.25 -30.57
N THR A 189 -19.54 -11.50 -30.93
CA THR A 189 -18.40 -11.87 -31.78
C THR A 189 -18.94 -12.22 -33.16
N LEU A 190 -18.89 -11.25 -34.07
CA LEU A 190 -19.29 -11.40 -35.45
C LEU A 190 -18.16 -12.07 -36.24
N LYS A 191 -18.43 -13.24 -36.82
CA LYS A 191 -17.53 -13.87 -37.78
C LYS A 191 -18.18 -13.95 -39.15
N ALA A 192 -17.41 -13.72 -40.20
CA ALA A 192 -17.93 -13.73 -41.56
C ALA A 192 -16.99 -14.43 -42.56
N ILE A 193 -17.57 -15.07 -43.57
CA ILE A 193 -16.88 -15.69 -44.70
C ILE A 193 -17.57 -15.31 -46.01
N ALA A 194 -16.78 -15.02 -47.05
CA ALA A 194 -17.28 -14.76 -48.39
C ALA A 194 -17.05 -15.99 -49.29
N VAL A 195 -18.08 -16.35 -50.06
CA VAL A 195 -18.16 -17.56 -50.88
C VAL A 195 -18.57 -17.19 -52.31
N LYS A 196 -17.85 -17.70 -53.30
CA LYS A 196 -18.18 -17.55 -54.71
C LYS A 196 -17.92 -18.86 -55.44
N GLU A 197 -18.89 -19.32 -56.22
CA GLU A 197 -18.76 -20.54 -57.00
C GLU A 197 -17.56 -20.46 -57.95
N GLY A 198 -16.74 -21.51 -57.97
CA GLY A 198 -15.52 -21.60 -58.80
C GLY A 198 -14.29 -20.90 -58.21
N LEU A 199 -14.42 -20.26 -57.04
CA LEU A 199 -13.31 -19.67 -56.27
C LEU A 199 -13.16 -20.38 -54.91
N LYS A 200 -11.97 -20.33 -54.34
CA LYS A 200 -11.76 -20.72 -52.93
C LYS A 200 -12.42 -19.68 -52.01
N ASN A 201 -13.06 -20.10 -50.92
CA ASN A 201 -13.69 -19.18 -49.95
C ASN A 201 -12.66 -18.24 -49.31
N SER A 202 -13.09 -17.07 -48.83
CA SER A 202 -12.23 -16.17 -48.06
C SER A 202 -11.73 -16.81 -46.75
N SER A 203 -10.74 -16.19 -46.10
CA SER A 203 -10.51 -16.38 -44.67
C SER A 203 -11.77 -16.02 -43.87
N ILE A 204 -11.91 -16.58 -42.67
CA ILE A 204 -12.93 -16.13 -41.72
C ILE A 204 -12.42 -14.84 -41.10
N ALA A 205 -13.14 -13.75 -41.33
CA ALA A 205 -12.92 -12.48 -40.64
C ALA A 205 -13.64 -12.52 -39.28
N GLU A 206 -13.02 -11.97 -38.24
CA GLU A 206 -13.56 -11.89 -36.88
C GLU A 206 -13.62 -10.43 -36.41
N PHE A 207 -14.79 -10.00 -35.94
CA PHE A 207 -15.06 -8.67 -35.40
C PHE A 207 -15.71 -8.81 -34.02
N LYS A 208 -15.13 -8.17 -32.99
CA LYS A 208 -15.68 -8.16 -31.63
C LYS A 208 -16.29 -6.80 -31.34
N TYR A 209 -17.55 -6.78 -30.96
CA TYR A 209 -18.25 -5.55 -30.57
C TYR A 209 -18.62 -5.62 -29.10
N GLN A 210 -18.27 -4.57 -28.36
CA GLN A 210 -18.79 -4.33 -27.02
C GLN A 210 -19.81 -3.20 -27.11
N VAL A 211 -20.97 -3.35 -26.48
CA VAL A 211 -22.00 -2.30 -26.47
C VAL A 211 -21.82 -1.41 -25.26
N ALA A 212 -21.59 -0.12 -25.50
CA ALA A 212 -21.54 0.87 -24.44
C ALA A 212 -22.92 1.01 -23.79
N LEU A 213 -22.93 1.06 -22.46
CA LEU A 213 -24.13 1.39 -21.68
C LEU A 213 -24.37 2.90 -21.76
N SER A 214 -25.55 3.28 -22.22
CA SER A 214 -25.97 4.69 -22.32
C SER A 214 -27.11 5.00 -21.38
N GLY A 215 -27.25 6.28 -21.05
CA GLY A 215 -28.31 6.79 -20.18
C GLY A 215 -28.12 6.48 -18.70
N LEU A 216 -26.93 6.01 -18.32
CA LEU A 216 -26.54 5.87 -16.92
C LEU A 216 -26.14 7.23 -16.35
N ARG A 217 -26.47 7.42 -15.07
CA ARG A 217 -26.03 8.52 -14.23
C ARG A 217 -24.93 8.06 -13.29
N ILE A 218 -24.31 9.00 -12.57
CA ILE A 218 -23.19 8.65 -11.70
C ILE A 218 -23.64 7.69 -10.58
N HIS A 219 -24.80 7.90 -9.95
CA HIS A 219 -25.36 6.95 -8.98
C HIS A 219 -25.64 5.55 -9.53
N ASP A 220 -25.95 5.40 -10.84
CA ASP A 220 -26.13 4.09 -11.45
C ASP A 220 -24.79 3.35 -11.62
N ILE A 221 -23.69 4.11 -11.76
CA ILE A 221 -22.33 3.58 -11.90
C ILE A 221 -21.74 3.29 -10.53
N GLN A 222 -21.94 4.16 -9.55
CA GLN A 222 -21.51 3.92 -8.17
C GLN A 222 -22.29 2.75 -7.56
N GLY A 223 -23.63 2.83 -7.55
CA GLY A 223 -24.48 1.84 -6.90
C GLY A 223 -24.45 1.97 -5.37
N ALA A 224 -25.09 1.01 -4.69
CA ALA A 224 -25.20 0.96 -3.24
C ALA A 224 -24.38 -0.22 -2.69
N GLY A 225 -23.06 -0.13 -2.85
CA GLY A 225 -22.09 -1.13 -2.44
C GLY A 225 -20.66 -0.66 -2.75
N HIS A 226 -19.67 -1.43 -2.29
CA HIS A 226 -18.22 -1.18 -2.47
C HIS A 226 -17.66 -1.57 -3.85
N ASP A 227 -18.52 -2.04 -4.75
CA ASP A 227 -18.15 -2.38 -6.12
C ASP A 227 -19.25 -1.86 -7.05
N SER A 228 -18.86 -1.25 -8.16
CA SER A 228 -19.78 -0.78 -9.18
C SER A 228 -20.62 -1.93 -9.76
N PRO A 229 -21.96 -1.78 -9.89
CA PRO A 229 -22.81 -2.76 -10.57
C PRO A 229 -22.50 -2.92 -12.07
N VAL A 230 -21.72 -2.00 -12.64
CA VAL A 230 -21.29 -2.00 -14.04
C VAL A 230 -19.76 -2.04 -14.17
N ALA A 231 -19.05 -2.52 -13.14
CA ALA A 231 -17.60 -2.71 -13.18
C ALA A 231 -17.14 -3.46 -14.45
N ASN A 232 -16.07 -2.96 -15.06
CA ASN A 232 -15.48 -3.42 -16.32
C ASN A 232 -16.32 -3.19 -17.59
N LYS A 233 -17.51 -2.59 -17.49
CA LYS A 233 -18.33 -2.21 -18.65
C LYS A 233 -17.89 -0.86 -19.20
N VAL A 234 -18.19 -0.64 -20.48
CA VAL A 234 -17.96 0.65 -21.13
C VAL A 234 -19.26 1.45 -21.06
N VAL A 235 -19.15 2.71 -20.66
CA VAL A 235 -20.26 3.66 -20.55
C VAL A 235 -20.07 4.79 -21.54
N GLU A 236 -21.18 5.33 -22.04
CA GLU A 236 -21.19 6.48 -22.94
C GLU A 236 -22.19 7.53 -22.45
N GLY A 237 -21.81 8.81 -22.59
CA GLY A 237 -22.69 9.93 -22.31
C GLY A 237 -22.90 10.20 -20.81
N VAL A 238 -21.96 9.82 -19.94
CA VAL A 238 -22.08 10.11 -18.50
C VAL A 238 -21.78 11.58 -18.28
N GLU A 239 -22.76 12.35 -17.82
CA GLU A 239 -22.63 13.79 -17.62
C GLU A 239 -22.31 14.12 -16.15
N GLY A 240 -21.44 15.11 -15.93
CA GLY A 240 -21.12 15.60 -14.59
C GLY A 240 -20.37 16.94 -14.64
N ILE A 241 -20.37 17.67 -13.54
CA ILE A 241 -19.59 18.89 -13.34
C ILE A 241 -18.26 18.56 -12.66
N VAL A 242 -17.14 19.03 -13.20
CA VAL A 242 -15.81 18.87 -12.60
C VAL A 242 -15.77 19.62 -11.26
N THR A 243 -15.62 18.88 -10.16
CA THR A 243 -15.62 19.42 -8.79
C THR A 243 -14.23 19.57 -8.20
N LYS A 244 -13.26 18.76 -8.63
CA LYS A 244 -11.86 18.87 -8.22
C LYS A 244 -10.93 18.36 -9.31
N VAL A 245 -9.88 19.09 -9.61
CA VAL A 245 -8.77 18.59 -10.44
C VAL A 245 -7.63 18.16 -9.51
N VAL A 246 -7.24 16.88 -9.57
CA VAL A 246 -6.18 16.33 -8.70
C VAL A 246 -4.81 16.53 -9.34
N ASP A 247 -4.69 16.17 -10.61
CA ASP A 247 -3.46 16.29 -11.39
C ASP A 247 -3.76 16.38 -12.90
N ASP A 248 -2.77 16.16 -13.78
CA ASP A 248 -2.94 16.21 -15.24
C ASP A 248 -3.64 14.97 -15.84
N ARG A 249 -4.03 14.01 -15.00
CA ARG A 249 -4.62 12.71 -15.37
C ARG A 249 -5.94 12.44 -14.66
N ASN A 250 -6.14 12.99 -13.47
CA ASN A 250 -7.21 12.65 -12.56
C ASN A 250 -8.01 13.89 -12.18
N PHE A 251 -9.33 13.78 -12.29
CA PHE A 251 -10.25 14.78 -11.76
C PHE A 251 -11.52 14.08 -11.26
N TYR A 252 -12.20 14.71 -10.31
CA TYR A 252 -13.52 14.29 -9.85
C TYR A 252 -14.60 15.09 -10.56
N MET A 253 -15.72 14.43 -10.85
CA MET A 253 -16.93 15.09 -11.31
C MET A 253 -18.15 14.62 -10.52
N GLN A 254 -19.18 15.45 -10.45
CA GLN A 254 -20.41 15.17 -9.72
C GLN A 254 -21.66 15.37 -10.59
N ASP A 255 -22.72 14.62 -10.33
CA ASP A 255 -23.96 14.72 -11.08
C ASP A 255 -24.71 16.02 -10.75
N LEU A 256 -25.24 16.69 -11.77
CA LEU A 256 -26.07 17.89 -11.65
C LEU A 256 -27.57 17.59 -11.45
N GLN A 257 -28.00 16.33 -11.61
CA GLN A 257 -29.36 15.89 -11.27
C GLN A 257 -29.26 14.65 -10.37
N PRO A 258 -28.84 14.84 -9.11
CA PRO A 258 -28.69 13.75 -8.16
C PRO A 258 -30.04 13.08 -7.89
N ASP A 259 -30.00 11.82 -7.46
CA ASP A 259 -31.16 11.10 -6.99
C ASP A 259 -31.51 11.48 -5.52
N ASN A 260 -32.33 10.67 -4.84
CA ASN A 260 -32.66 10.89 -3.42
C ASN A 260 -32.25 9.68 -2.56
N ASN A 261 -31.26 8.91 -3.00
CA ASN A 261 -30.78 7.73 -2.33
C ASN A 261 -29.45 8.04 -1.63
N SER A 262 -29.48 8.06 -0.30
CA SER A 262 -28.28 8.30 0.52
C SER A 262 -27.24 7.18 0.45
N ASN A 263 -27.58 6.05 -0.17
CA ASN A 263 -26.68 4.91 -0.29
C ASN A 263 -25.89 4.90 -1.61
N THR A 264 -26.07 5.90 -2.47
CA THR A 264 -25.36 6.01 -3.75
C THR A 264 -24.64 7.34 -3.81
N SER A 265 -23.37 7.30 -4.24
CA SER A 265 -22.63 8.53 -4.50
C SER A 265 -23.05 9.16 -5.85
N GLU A 266 -23.02 10.49 -5.89
CA GLU A 266 -23.19 11.28 -7.11
C GLU A 266 -21.86 11.80 -7.65
N GLY A 267 -20.76 11.53 -6.95
CA GLY A 267 -19.40 11.86 -7.36
C GLY A 267 -18.71 10.65 -7.98
N ILE A 268 -17.73 10.88 -8.86
CA ILE A 268 -16.95 9.82 -9.48
C ILE A 268 -15.56 10.30 -9.90
N LEU A 269 -14.58 9.42 -9.80
CA LEU A 269 -13.22 9.66 -10.30
C LEU A 269 -13.15 9.45 -11.81
N ILE A 270 -12.52 10.37 -12.53
CA ILE A 270 -12.23 10.25 -13.95
C ILE A 270 -10.72 10.20 -14.18
N TYR A 271 -10.27 9.16 -14.89
CA TYR A 271 -8.90 9.06 -15.36
C TYR A 271 -8.81 9.30 -16.87
N GLN A 272 -8.11 10.37 -17.24
CA GLN A 272 -7.70 10.64 -18.62
C GLN A 272 -6.41 11.48 -18.65
N PRO A 273 -5.30 10.95 -19.19
CA PRO A 273 -4.06 11.72 -19.33
C PRO A 273 -4.22 12.96 -20.21
N ASN A 274 -3.69 14.10 -19.76
CA ASN A 274 -3.77 15.40 -20.41
C ASN A 274 -5.23 15.85 -20.67
N HIS A 275 -6.14 15.62 -19.73
CA HIS A 275 -7.57 15.93 -19.89
C HIS A 275 -7.85 17.44 -20.05
N GLY A 276 -6.98 18.32 -19.53
CA GLY A 276 -7.08 19.77 -19.69
C GLY A 276 -8.36 20.39 -19.11
N GLN A 277 -9.00 19.71 -18.15
CA GLN A 277 -10.23 20.18 -17.50
C GLN A 277 -9.90 21.17 -16.39
N THR A 278 -10.89 21.99 -16.07
CA THR A 278 -10.89 22.91 -14.94
C THR A 278 -12.18 22.73 -14.16
N GLU A 279 -12.15 23.03 -12.86
CA GLU A 279 -13.34 23.03 -12.02
C GLU A 279 -14.45 23.92 -12.60
N GLY A 280 -15.69 23.47 -12.46
CA GLY A 280 -16.88 24.12 -13.03
C GLY A 280 -17.19 23.77 -14.49
N ASN A 281 -16.33 23.02 -15.19
CA ASN A 281 -16.71 22.49 -16.51
C ASN A 281 -17.78 21.40 -16.34
N VAL A 282 -18.87 21.48 -17.10
CA VAL A 282 -19.82 20.38 -17.26
C VAL A 282 -19.38 19.55 -18.45
N VAL A 283 -19.15 18.26 -18.24
CA VAL A 283 -18.56 17.36 -19.23
C VAL A 283 -19.45 16.14 -19.45
N SER A 284 -19.38 15.58 -20.66
CA SER A 284 -19.84 14.23 -20.97
C SER A 284 -18.63 13.32 -21.16
N VAL A 285 -18.61 12.21 -20.44
CA VAL A 285 -17.50 11.24 -20.42
C VAL A 285 -17.95 9.91 -21.00
N ASN A 286 -17.12 9.38 -21.89
CA ASN A 286 -17.16 8.01 -22.37
C ASN A 286 -15.91 7.30 -21.86
N GLY A 287 -16.06 6.08 -21.36
CA GLY A 287 -14.92 5.33 -20.81
C GLY A 287 -15.30 3.99 -20.22
N GLN A 288 -14.30 3.24 -19.76
CA GLN A 288 -14.52 1.98 -19.07
C GLN A 288 -14.62 2.21 -17.57
N VAL A 289 -15.67 1.70 -16.93
CA VAL A 289 -15.79 1.70 -15.47
C VAL A 289 -14.83 0.68 -14.87
N LYS A 290 -14.07 1.06 -13.85
CA LYS A 290 -13.10 0.21 -13.17
C LYS A 290 -13.17 0.40 -11.66
N GLU A 291 -12.92 -0.70 -10.95
CA GLU A 291 -12.48 -0.67 -9.57
C GLU A 291 -10.97 -0.45 -9.53
N TRP A 292 -10.56 0.72 -9.09
CA TRP A 292 -9.16 1.13 -9.10
C TRP A 292 -8.62 1.40 -7.70
N VAL A 293 -7.68 0.56 -7.25
CA VAL A 293 -6.94 0.81 -6.00
C VAL A 293 -5.93 1.94 -6.24
N LEU A 294 -6.18 3.08 -5.60
CA LEU A 294 -5.34 4.27 -5.65
C LEU A 294 -3.99 4.07 -4.95
N GLU A 295 -3.32 5.15 -4.55
CA GLU A 295 -2.09 5.10 -3.79
C GLU A 295 -2.29 4.49 -2.40
N GLY A 296 -1.23 3.85 -1.90
CA GLY A 296 -1.28 3.10 -0.66
C GLY A 296 0.03 2.38 -0.39
N TYR A 297 0.06 1.62 0.71
CA TYR A 297 1.23 0.85 1.11
C TYR A 297 1.56 -0.28 0.13
N SER A 298 2.70 -0.93 0.34
CA SER A 298 3.23 -1.97 -0.57
C SER A 298 2.27 -3.15 -0.81
N ASP A 299 1.35 -3.37 0.11
CA ASP A 299 0.35 -4.43 0.16
C ASP A 299 -1.07 -3.96 -0.17
N LYS A 300 -1.28 -2.71 -0.60
CA LYS A 300 -2.59 -2.10 -0.91
C LYS A 300 -3.53 -3.00 -1.72
N LEU A 301 -3.02 -3.74 -2.71
CA LEU A 301 -3.85 -4.65 -3.52
C LEU A 301 -4.49 -5.79 -2.70
N LYS A 302 -4.04 -6.03 -1.46
CA LYS A 302 -4.57 -7.04 -0.52
C LYS A 302 -5.39 -6.42 0.61
N THR A 303 -5.18 -5.14 0.94
CA THR A 303 -5.74 -4.49 2.14
C THR A 303 -6.73 -3.38 1.81
N ASP A 304 -6.46 -2.63 0.76
CA ASP A 304 -7.16 -1.39 0.44
C ASP A 304 -8.41 -1.68 -0.39
N LEU A 305 -9.43 -0.84 -0.17
CA LEU A 305 -10.59 -0.71 -1.05
C LEU A 305 -10.18 -0.12 -2.40
N ALA A 306 -11.04 -0.30 -3.40
CA ALA A 306 -10.91 0.33 -4.70
C ALA A 306 -11.83 1.56 -4.76
N MET A 307 -11.48 2.52 -5.60
CA MET A 307 -12.39 3.60 -5.98
C MET A 307 -13.06 3.26 -7.31
N THR A 308 -14.32 3.67 -7.47
CA THR A 308 -14.99 3.59 -8.77
C THR A 308 -14.46 4.70 -9.70
N GLU A 309 -13.85 4.28 -10.81
CA GLU A 309 -13.25 5.17 -11.81
C GLU A 309 -13.92 4.99 -13.19
N ILE A 310 -14.20 6.08 -13.90
CA ILE A 310 -14.36 6.03 -15.37
C ILE A 310 -13.00 6.30 -16.02
N ASN A 311 -12.44 5.24 -16.58
CA ASN A 311 -11.21 5.30 -17.36
C ASN A 311 -11.50 5.75 -18.80
N ALA A 312 -11.31 7.03 -19.08
CA ALA A 312 -11.57 7.66 -20.36
C ALA A 312 -10.35 7.66 -21.31
N GLN A 313 -9.25 6.97 -20.98
CA GLN A 313 -8.04 6.91 -21.82
C GLN A 313 -8.31 6.44 -23.26
N PHE A 314 -9.25 5.51 -23.45
CA PHE A 314 -9.69 5.01 -24.76
C PHE A 314 -11.10 5.48 -25.13
N GLY A 315 -11.64 6.42 -24.37
CA GLY A 315 -12.94 7.03 -24.59
C GLY A 315 -12.79 8.48 -25.02
N SER A 316 -13.62 9.35 -24.47
CA SER A 316 -13.62 10.77 -24.78
C SER A 316 -14.27 11.60 -23.69
N ILE A 317 -13.77 12.83 -23.52
CA ILE A 317 -14.41 13.86 -22.71
C ILE A 317 -14.84 15.00 -23.65
N SER A 318 -16.11 15.39 -23.58
CA SER A 318 -16.66 16.54 -24.30
C SER A 318 -17.17 17.57 -23.31
N ILE A 319 -16.72 18.82 -23.44
CA ILE A 319 -17.23 19.93 -22.62
C ILE A 319 -18.61 20.34 -23.17
N LEU A 320 -19.60 20.33 -22.29
CA LEU A 320 -20.98 20.75 -22.56
C LEU A 320 -21.19 22.22 -22.16
N GLU A 321 -20.57 22.63 -21.05
CA GLU A 321 -20.63 23.99 -20.50
C GLU A 321 -19.31 24.29 -19.74
N GLU A 322 -18.85 25.54 -19.78
CA GLU A 322 -17.65 25.99 -19.06
C GLU A 322 -18.07 26.96 -17.94
N HIS A 323 -17.30 26.96 -16.84
CA HIS A 323 -17.48 27.90 -15.72
C HIS A 323 -18.88 27.87 -15.08
N HIS A 324 -19.52 26.69 -15.04
CA HIS A 324 -20.74 26.51 -14.26
C HIS A 324 -20.42 26.63 -12.76
N VAL A 325 -21.37 27.15 -11.99
CA VAL A 325 -21.22 27.26 -10.53
C VAL A 325 -21.25 25.85 -9.93
N LEU A 326 -20.33 25.54 -9.01
CA LEU A 326 -20.32 24.23 -8.35
C LEU A 326 -21.62 23.97 -7.57
N PRO A 327 -22.07 22.71 -7.47
CA PRO A 327 -23.18 22.36 -6.59
C PRO A 327 -22.83 22.71 -5.15
N SER A 328 -23.85 22.91 -4.32
CA SER A 328 -23.63 23.04 -2.87
C SER A 328 -23.01 21.75 -2.34
N ALA A 329 -21.95 21.89 -1.55
CA ALA A 329 -21.30 20.78 -0.90
C ALA A 329 -22.26 20.11 0.11
N LEU A 330 -22.16 18.79 0.26
CA LEU A 330 -22.86 18.07 1.32
C LEU A 330 -22.21 18.34 2.67
N ILE A 331 -23.00 18.80 3.63
CA ILE A 331 -22.50 19.04 4.99
C ILE A 331 -22.26 17.70 5.69
N ILE A 332 -21.04 17.51 6.21
CA ILE A 332 -20.74 16.53 7.24
C ILE A 332 -20.71 17.27 8.58
N GLY A 333 -21.60 16.87 9.48
CA GLY A 333 -21.86 17.56 10.74
C GLY A 333 -23.28 18.10 10.89
N MET A 334 -23.45 19.08 11.77
CA MET A 334 -24.73 19.62 12.19
C MET A 334 -25.52 20.14 10.99
N PHE A 335 -26.80 19.79 10.92
CA PHE A 335 -27.70 20.06 9.78
C PHE A 335 -27.40 19.29 8.48
N GLY A 336 -26.39 18.40 8.49
CA GLY A 336 -26.04 17.52 7.39
C GLY A 336 -26.01 16.05 7.78
N LEU A 337 -25.09 15.31 7.16
CA LEU A 337 -24.83 13.90 7.41
C LEU A 337 -24.00 13.72 8.68
N GLN A 338 -24.34 12.71 9.47
CA GLN A 338 -23.65 12.38 10.71
C GLN A 338 -22.88 11.07 10.49
N PRO A 339 -21.53 11.09 10.57
CA PRO A 339 -20.76 9.87 10.52
C PRO A 339 -21.16 8.93 11.68
N PRO A 340 -21.23 7.61 11.46
CA PRO A 340 -21.29 6.65 12.55
C PRO A 340 -20.13 6.86 13.51
N THR A 341 -20.36 6.65 14.81
CA THR A 341 -19.38 6.96 15.86
C THR A 341 -18.91 5.74 16.65
N LYS A 342 -19.17 4.51 16.16
CA LYS A 342 -18.81 3.28 16.89
C LYS A 342 -18.39 2.14 15.98
N VAL A 343 -19.20 1.87 14.96
CA VAL A 343 -19.02 0.71 14.08
C VAL A 343 -18.33 1.16 12.80
N ILE A 344 -17.22 0.51 12.47
CA ILE A 344 -16.60 0.64 11.15
C ILE A 344 -17.32 -0.29 10.17
N ASP A 345 -17.39 -1.58 10.53
CA ASP A 345 -18.17 -2.64 9.88
C ASP A 345 -18.46 -3.71 10.95
N ASN A 346 -19.68 -4.24 10.99
CA ASN A 346 -20.04 -5.32 11.92
C ASN A 346 -20.53 -6.62 11.26
N ASP A 347 -20.68 -6.63 9.94
CA ASP A 347 -21.30 -7.73 9.20
C ASP A 347 -20.44 -8.30 8.06
N LYS A 348 -19.23 -7.76 7.87
CA LYS A 348 -18.25 -8.13 6.85
C LYS A 348 -18.74 -7.80 5.44
N PHE A 349 -19.23 -6.59 5.25
CA PHE A 349 -19.82 -6.09 4.01
C PHE A 349 -21.01 -6.93 3.52
N ALA A 350 -21.79 -7.52 4.44
CA ALA A 350 -22.93 -8.35 4.07
C ALA A 350 -24.14 -7.50 3.64
N GLU A 351 -24.36 -6.38 4.31
CA GLU A 351 -25.33 -5.33 3.99
C GLU A 351 -24.58 -4.00 3.81
N PHE A 352 -25.06 -3.16 2.89
CA PHE A 352 -24.52 -1.81 2.72
C PHE A 352 -25.40 -0.83 3.50
N ASP A 353 -24.97 -0.47 4.71
CA ASP A 353 -25.67 0.39 5.67
C ASP A 353 -24.84 1.60 6.14
N PRO A 354 -24.81 2.70 5.35
CA PRO A 354 -24.16 3.96 5.71
C PRO A 354 -24.62 4.62 7.03
N GLN A 355 -25.75 4.19 7.61
CA GLN A 355 -26.23 4.74 8.90
C GLN A 355 -25.63 4.03 10.10
N GLU A 356 -25.19 2.78 9.94
CA GLU A 356 -24.57 1.98 11.01
C GLU A 356 -23.05 1.92 10.84
N ASP A 357 -22.58 1.70 9.62
CA ASP A 357 -21.21 1.34 9.32
C ASP A 357 -20.42 2.54 8.75
N GLY A 358 -19.36 2.93 9.45
CA GLY A 358 -18.53 4.05 9.05
C GLY A 358 -17.85 3.85 7.71
N ILE A 359 -17.53 2.60 7.34
CA ILE A 359 -16.94 2.28 6.04
C ILE A 359 -17.93 2.55 4.89
N ASP A 360 -19.19 2.14 5.07
CA ASP A 360 -20.28 2.38 4.11
C ASP A 360 -20.68 3.86 4.05
N PHE A 361 -20.60 4.55 5.19
CA PHE A 361 -20.84 5.99 5.26
C PHE A 361 -19.93 6.74 4.29
N TYR A 362 -18.62 6.53 4.35
CA TYR A 362 -17.70 7.22 3.45
C TYR A 362 -17.75 6.69 2.01
N GLU A 363 -18.02 5.40 1.82
CA GLU A 363 -18.25 4.83 0.49
C GLU A 363 -19.44 5.48 -0.21
N SER A 364 -20.54 5.73 0.52
CA SER A 364 -21.71 6.43 -0.03
C SER A 364 -21.44 7.88 -0.46
N LEU A 365 -20.30 8.44 -0.03
CA LEU A 365 -19.86 9.79 -0.37
C LEU A 365 -18.68 9.80 -1.35
N GLU A 366 -18.26 8.65 -1.88
CA GLU A 366 -17.09 8.51 -2.74
C GLU A 366 -17.09 9.54 -3.89
N GLY A 367 -16.07 10.40 -3.98
CA GLY A 367 -15.94 11.41 -5.03
C GLY A 367 -16.88 12.62 -4.89
N MET A 368 -17.77 12.65 -3.89
CA MET A 368 -18.69 13.77 -3.67
C MET A 368 -17.98 14.99 -3.09
N LEU A 369 -18.43 16.17 -3.50
CA LEU A 369 -18.08 17.46 -2.88
C LEU A 369 -18.78 17.58 -1.52
N VAL A 370 -18.00 17.65 -0.46
CA VAL A 370 -18.45 17.73 0.94
C VAL A 370 -17.88 18.97 1.62
N GLU A 371 -18.56 19.45 2.66
CA GLU A 371 -18.03 20.43 3.60
C GLU A 371 -18.07 19.89 5.03
N ILE A 372 -16.92 19.93 5.71
CA ILE A 372 -16.79 19.56 7.12
C ILE A 372 -17.04 20.82 7.94
N ASN A 373 -18.14 20.87 8.69
CA ASN A 373 -18.54 22.07 9.41
C ASN A 373 -17.61 22.35 10.61
N ASN A 374 -17.06 23.56 10.73
CA ASN A 374 -16.23 24.04 11.86
C ASN A 374 -15.29 22.97 12.47
N PRO A 375 -14.39 22.39 11.69
CA PRO A 375 -13.65 21.21 12.13
C PRO A 375 -12.69 21.51 13.28
N THR A 376 -12.49 20.52 14.16
CA THR A 376 -11.42 20.50 15.16
C THR A 376 -10.42 19.42 14.81
N VAL A 377 -9.14 19.73 14.93
CA VAL A 377 -8.02 18.80 14.74
C VAL A 377 -7.94 17.90 15.98
N ILE A 378 -7.84 16.59 15.77
CA ILE A 378 -7.86 15.59 16.86
C ILE A 378 -6.55 14.81 17.02
N ALA A 379 -5.58 15.05 16.13
CA ALA A 379 -4.24 14.50 16.19
C ALA A 379 -3.23 15.44 15.50
N PRO A 380 -1.93 15.33 15.81
CA PRO A 380 -0.88 16.02 15.08
C PRO A 380 -0.97 15.78 13.58
N GLN A 381 -0.69 16.83 12.79
CA GLN A 381 -0.54 16.71 11.34
C GLN A 381 0.52 15.65 11.01
N LYS A 382 0.28 14.87 9.96
CA LYS A 382 1.30 13.99 9.38
C LYS A 382 1.13 13.87 7.88
N TYR A 383 2.23 13.94 7.12
CA TYR A 383 2.25 13.76 5.65
C TYR A 383 1.35 14.73 4.88
N GLY A 384 1.12 15.94 5.41
CA GLY A 384 0.19 16.88 4.77
C GLY A 384 -1.28 16.54 5.00
N GLU A 385 -1.58 15.63 5.94
CA GLU A 385 -2.93 15.24 6.31
C GLU A 385 -3.26 15.72 7.74
N LEU A 386 -4.47 16.26 7.89
CA LEU A 386 -5.09 16.49 9.19
C LEU A 386 -6.12 15.39 9.46
N VAL A 387 -6.31 15.04 10.73
CA VAL A 387 -7.47 14.26 11.14
C VAL A 387 -8.36 15.14 11.98
N VAL A 388 -9.62 15.25 11.59
CA VAL A 388 -10.57 16.20 12.17
C VAL A 388 -11.90 15.56 12.53
N LEU A 389 -12.66 16.29 13.33
CA LEU A 389 -14.09 16.06 13.57
C LEU A 389 -14.91 17.28 13.18
N PRO A 390 -16.12 17.08 12.65
CA PRO A 390 -17.05 18.18 12.40
C PRO A 390 -17.55 18.80 13.72
N ASP A 391 -18.11 20.00 13.62
CA ASP A 391 -18.80 20.72 14.68
C ASP A 391 -18.00 20.86 15.97
N ARG A 392 -16.69 21.11 15.89
CA ARG A 392 -15.80 21.17 17.06
C ARG A 392 -15.82 19.88 17.92
N GLY A 393 -16.21 18.75 17.35
CA GLY A 393 -16.35 17.48 18.05
C GLY A 393 -17.52 17.44 19.05
N GLU A 394 -18.56 18.28 18.89
CA GLU A 394 -19.71 18.37 19.82
C GLU A 394 -20.40 17.02 20.08
N TYR A 395 -20.38 16.10 19.11
CA TYR A 395 -21.04 14.80 19.19
C TYR A 395 -20.13 13.64 19.61
N SER A 396 -18.84 13.89 19.80
CA SER A 396 -17.88 12.85 20.18
C SER A 396 -17.35 13.04 21.60
N ARG A 397 -16.82 11.96 22.17
CA ARG A 397 -16.26 11.97 23.53
C ARG A 397 -14.77 12.29 23.49
N LEU A 398 -14.44 13.59 23.46
CA LEU A 398 -13.06 14.04 23.40
C LEU A 398 -12.27 13.78 24.69
N ASN A 399 -10.97 13.52 24.54
CA ASN A 399 -9.99 13.43 25.62
C ASN A 399 -9.53 14.83 26.07
N SER A 400 -8.62 14.90 27.06
CA SER A 400 -8.13 16.17 27.63
C SER A 400 -7.39 17.06 26.64
N ALA A 401 -6.81 16.48 25.57
CA ALA A 401 -6.15 17.20 24.47
C ALA A 401 -7.08 17.48 23.28
N GLY A 402 -8.37 17.15 23.35
CA GLY A 402 -9.31 17.32 22.24
C GLY A 402 -9.27 16.21 21.17
N GLY A 403 -8.55 15.10 21.43
CA GLY A 403 -8.50 13.92 20.55
C GLY A 403 -9.53 12.85 20.88
N LEU A 404 -9.54 11.74 20.13
CA LEU A 404 -10.44 10.59 20.36
C LEU A 404 -9.69 9.37 20.89
N ASN A 405 -10.11 8.86 22.06
CA ASN A 405 -9.54 7.64 22.62
C ASN A 405 -10.23 6.42 22.03
N ILE A 406 -9.46 5.40 21.66
CA ILE A 406 -10.02 4.09 21.29
C ILE A 406 -10.54 3.33 22.50
N THR A 407 -11.46 2.40 22.26
CA THR A 407 -11.96 1.44 23.25
C THR A 407 -12.13 0.06 22.62
N GLU A 408 -12.40 -0.95 23.44
CA GLU A 408 -12.74 -2.32 22.98
C GLU A 408 -13.86 -2.35 21.93
N PHE A 409 -14.77 -1.37 21.97
CA PHE A 409 -15.98 -1.34 21.13
C PHE A 409 -16.05 -0.11 20.23
N ASP A 410 -14.98 0.67 20.14
CA ASP A 410 -14.99 1.94 19.42
C ASP A 410 -13.60 2.28 18.88
N TYR A 411 -13.47 2.23 17.56
CA TYR A 411 -12.26 2.58 16.81
C TYR A 411 -12.43 3.91 16.04
N ASN A 412 -13.38 4.72 16.50
CA ASN A 412 -13.65 6.09 16.06
C ASN A 412 -13.87 6.18 14.53
N PRO A 413 -14.95 5.60 13.99
CA PRO A 413 -15.30 5.73 12.58
C PRO A 413 -15.60 7.17 12.15
N GLU A 414 -15.95 8.06 13.07
CA GLU A 414 -16.30 9.45 12.77
C GLU A 414 -15.10 10.34 12.39
N ARG A 415 -13.88 9.82 12.46
CA ARG A 415 -12.65 10.55 12.10
C ARG A 415 -12.62 10.83 10.61
N ILE A 416 -12.41 12.08 10.24
CA ILE A 416 -12.29 12.50 8.84
C ILE A 416 -10.85 12.91 8.58
N PHE A 417 -10.20 12.26 7.61
CA PHE A 417 -8.91 12.75 7.11
C PHE A 417 -9.15 13.90 6.14
N VAL A 418 -8.31 14.91 6.21
CA VAL A 418 -8.25 16.03 5.26
C VAL A 418 -6.85 16.04 4.69
N ASP A 419 -6.74 15.72 3.40
CA ASP A 419 -5.49 15.80 2.66
C ASP A 419 -5.42 17.19 2.01
N MET A 420 -4.46 18.00 2.47
CA MET A 420 -4.27 19.36 1.99
C MET A 420 -2.94 19.55 1.23
N GLY A 421 -2.16 18.47 1.07
CA GLY A 421 -0.89 18.49 0.33
C GLY A 421 0.21 19.38 0.92
N ASP A 422 0.11 19.82 2.19
CA ASP A 422 1.11 20.69 2.84
C ASP A 422 1.72 20.03 4.08
N GLU A 423 2.85 19.34 3.89
CA GLU A 423 3.62 18.72 4.97
C GLU A 423 4.16 19.72 6.00
N SER A 424 4.26 21.02 5.67
CA SER A 424 4.77 22.06 6.57
C SER A 424 3.70 22.67 7.47
N PHE A 425 2.43 22.29 7.30
CA PHE A 425 1.33 22.80 8.11
C PHE A 425 1.45 22.32 9.56
N VAL A 426 1.54 23.26 10.49
CA VAL A 426 1.69 22.99 11.93
C VAL A 426 0.31 22.93 12.59
N ALA A 427 -0.10 21.75 13.02
CA ALA A 427 -1.33 21.54 13.76
C ALA A 427 -1.21 20.41 14.79
N LYS A 428 -1.87 20.59 15.94
CA LYS A 428 -1.97 19.62 17.03
C LYS A 428 -3.43 19.41 17.45
N SER A 429 -3.65 18.41 18.28
CA SER A 429 -4.97 18.12 18.84
C SER A 429 -5.52 19.31 19.63
N GLY A 430 -6.78 19.64 19.37
CA GLY A 430 -7.49 20.77 19.97
C GLY A 430 -7.36 22.09 19.20
N ASP A 431 -6.48 22.17 18.18
CA ASP A 431 -6.52 23.25 17.20
C ASP A 431 -7.78 23.13 16.32
N TYR A 432 -8.20 24.22 15.67
CA TYR A 432 -9.49 24.23 15.00
C TYR A 432 -9.61 25.28 13.89
N PHE A 433 -10.66 25.17 13.07
CA PHE A 433 -10.91 26.08 11.95
C PHE A 433 -12.20 26.91 12.12
N GLU A 434 -12.14 28.23 11.91
CA GLU A 434 -13.33 29.10 11.87
C GLU A 434 -13.92 29.15 10.46
N GLY A 435 -14.80 28.20 10.17
CA GLY A 435 -15.38 27.97 8.85
C GLY A 435 -15.42 26.49 8.50
N ALA A 436 -16.04 26.17 7.37
CA ALA A 436 -16.05 24.81 6.87
C ALA A 436 -14.82 24.53 5.99
N ILE A 437 -14.31 23.30 6.03
CA ILE A 437 -13.34 22.80 5.05
C ILE A 437 -14.15 22.13 3.95
N THR A 438 -13.96 22.55 2.70
CA THR A 438 -14.65 21.99 1.52
C THR A 438 -13.68 21.17 0.69
N GLY A 439 -14.10 20.01 0.20
CA GLY A 439 -13.28 19.16 -0.65
C GLY A 439 -14.04 17.96 -1.19
N VAL A 440 -13.36 17.08 -1.93
CA VAL A 440 -13.97 15.85 -2.47
C VAL A 440 -13.53 14.63 -1.69
N VAL A 441 -14.43 13.68 -1.44
CA VAL A 441 -14.09 12.43 -0.75
C VAL A 441 -13.31 11.52 -1.70
N SER A 442 -12.21 10.97 -1.22
CA SER A 442 -11.32 10.03 -1.91
C SER A 442 -10.91 8.93 -0.94
N TYR A 443 -10.20 7.92 -1.44
CA TYR A 443 -9.63 6.86 -0.61
C TYR A 443 -8.16 6.61 -0.99
N GLY A 444 -7.31 6.38 0.01
CA GLY A 444 -5.91 6.04 -0.23
C GLY A 444 -5.17 5.78 1.07
N PHE A 445 -4.08 5.02 1.02
CA PHE A 445 -3.34 4.60 2.22
C PHE A 445 -4.26 4.02 3.30
N SER A 446 -5.18 3.17 2.84
CA SER A 446 -6.17 2.46 3.67
C SER A 446 -7.16 3.33 4.48
N ASN A 447 -7.37 4.60 4.10
CA ASN A 447 -8.35 5.50 4.75
C ASN A 447 -9.10 6.34 3.71
N TYR A 448 -10.35 6.71 4.04
CA TYR A 448 -11.08 7.76 3.34
C TYR A 448 -10.57 9.14 3.75
N LYS A 449 -10.54 10.07 2.79
CA LYS A 449 -9.98 11.42 2.94
C LYS A 449 -10.81 12.43 2.18
N VAL A 450 -10.89 13.66 2.69
CA VAL A 450 -11.38 14.82 1.95
C VAL A 450 -10.18 15.54 1.35
N LEU A 451 -10.11 15.58 0.02
CA LEU A 451 -9.05 16.28 -0.72
C LEU A 451 -9.40 17.76 -0.84
N THR A 452 -8.53 18.63 -0.33
CA THR A 452 -8.63 20.09 -0.39
C THR A 452 -7.27 20.69 -0.72
N ASP A 453 -7.21 21.97 -1.06
CA ASP A 453 -5.93 22.69 -1.14
C ASP A 453 -5.69 23.47 0.15
N ALA A 454 -4.44 23.53 0.61
CA ALA A 454 -4.07 24.29 1.80
C ALA A 454 -4.44 25.79 1.70
N GLU A 455 -4.46 26.34 0.49
CA GLU A 455 -4.83 27.74 0.23
C GLU A 455 -6.34 28.02 0.37
N ASP A 456 -7.18 26.99 0.31
CA ASP A 456 -8.63 27.08 0.48
C ASP A 456 -9.08 26.87 1.93
N LEU A 457 -8.16 26.51 2.82
CA LEU A 457 -8.48 26.30 4.22
C LEU A 457 -9.01 27.60 4.87
N PRO A 458 -10.08 27.51 5.69
CA PRO A 458 -10.58 28.65 6.45
C PRO A 458 -9.57 29.08 7.52
N VAL A 459 -9.94 30.10 8.31
CA VAL A 459 -9.06 30.64 9.36
C VAL A 459 -8.74 29.56 10.38
N PHE A 460 -7.46 29.16 10.43
CA PHE A 460 -6.93 28.26 11.44
C PHE A 460 -6.69 28.99 12.77
N VAL A 461 -7.05 28.34 13.87
CA VAL A 461 -6.90 28.86 15.22
C VAL A 461 -6.22 27.81 16.09
N GLU A 462 -5.12 28.22 16.70
CA GLU A 462 -4.41 27.40 17.68
C GLU A 462 -5.25 27.24 18.95
N GLY A 463 -5.40 25.99 19.40
CA GLY A 463 -6.12 25.63 20.61
C GLY A 463 -5.35 25.97 21.88
N ASN A 464 -5.88 25.53 23.03
CA ASN A 464 -5.25 25.74 24.35
C ASN A 464 -4.54 24.48 24.88
N THR A 465 -4.37 23.45 24.05
CA THR A 465 -3.69 22.20 24.42
C THR A 465 -2.18 22.48 24.54
N GLU A 466 -1.62 22.19 25.71
CA GLU A 466 -0.23 22.52 26.07
C GLU A 466 0.46 21.32 26.73
N PRO A 467 1.78 21.12 26.54
CA PRO A 467 2.54 20.07 27.20
C PRO A 467 2.45 20.13 28.73
N GLU A 468 2.17 18.99 29.35
CA GLU A 468 1.93 18.91 30.78
C GLU A 468 3.19 18.76 31.64
N THR A 469 3.05 19.03 32.93
CA THR A 469 4.03 18.64 33.95
C THR A 469 3.32 17.75 34.96
N THR A 470 3.98 16.68 35.39
CA THR A 470 3.38 15.72 36.32
C THR A 470 2.87 16.39 37.60
N ARG A 471 1.73 15.90 38.08
CA ARG A 471 1.15 16.28 39.37
C ARG A 471 1.76 15.47 40.53
N ILE A 472 2.60 14.48 40.23
CA ILE A 472 3.34 13.71 41.21
C ILE A 472 4.53 14.55 41.70
N HIS A 473 4.53 14.83 43.01
CA HIS A 473 5.64 15.53 43.66
C HIS A 473 6.53 14.54 44.39
N GLU A 474 7.85 14.69 44.23
CA GLU A 474 8.83 13.88 44.94
C GLU A 474 8.56 13.89 46.46
N LYS A 475 8.54 12.71 47.08
CA LYS A 475 8.54 12.58 48.53
C LYS A 475 9.67 11.66 48.95
N HIS A 476 10.46 12.07 49.94
CA HIS A 476 11.62 11.32 50.44
C HIS A 476 11.34 9.83 50.78
N LYS A 477 10.08 9.47 51.08
CA LYS A 477 9.69 8.12 51.49
C LYS A 477 8.91 7.34 50.43
N GLU A 478 8.79 7.88 49.23
CA GLU A 478 8.05 7.26 48.13
C GLU A 478 8.98 7.21 46.92
N LEU A 479 8.94 6.08 46.22
CA LEU A 479 9.75 5.83 45.05
C LEU A 479 8.98 6.28 43.81
N THR A 480 9.67 6.97 42.91
CA THR A 480 9.15 7.37 41.60
C THR A 480 9.79 6.54 40.49
N ILE A 481 8.95 5.95 39.63
CA ILE A 481 9.41 5.10 38.52
C ILE A 481 8.69 5.53 37.26
N ALA A 482 9.43 5.88 36.21
CA ALA A 482 8.88 6.25 34.92
C ALA A 482 9.20 5.22 33.83
N SER A 483 8.31 5.11 32.85
CA SER A 483 8.57 4.53 31.53
C SER A 483 8.66 5.66 30.53
N PHE A 484 9.68 5.66 29.67
CA PHE A 484 9.80 6.63 28.60
C PHE A 484 10.41 5.99 27.34
N ASN A 485 9.61 5.87 26.28
CA ASN A 485 10.10 5.60 24.95
C ASN A 485 10.75 6.86 24.37
N VAL A 486 12.05 6.78 24.09
CA VAL A 486 12.88 7.90 23.63
C VAL A 486 13.09 7.93 22.12
N GLU A 487 12.33 7.11 21.38
CA GLU A 487 12.21 7.08 19.92
C GLU A 487 13.56 7.03 19.19
N ASN A 488 14.10 5.82 19.06
CA ASN A 488 15.37 5.53 18.37
C ASN A 488 16.56 6.41 18.83
N PHE A 489 16.72 6.59 20.14
CA PHE A 489 17.73 7.49 20.70
C PHE A 489 19.16 6.95 20.58
N SER A 490 20.10 7.72 20.02
CA SER A 490 21.52 7.33 19.93
C SER A 490 22.49 8.48 20.23
N ALA A 491 23.78 8.15 20.40
CA ALA A 491 24.85 9.16 20.41
C ALA A 491 25.16 9.72 19.02
N ASN A 492 24.68 9.08 17.95
CA ASN A 492 24.91 9.50 16.57
C ASN A 492 24.01 10.69 16.22
N GLU A 493 24.63 11.86 16.00
CA GLU A 493 23.94 13.12 15.66
C GLU A 493 23.09 13.02 14.39
N ASN A 494 23.41 12.12 13.46
CA ASN A 494 22.60 11.92 12.25
C ASN A 494 21.26 11.21 12.53
N GLY A 495 21.21 10.41 13.58
CA GLY A 495 19.99 9.71 14.02
C GLY A 495 19.26 10.43 15.15
N THR A 496 19.99 11.20 15.97
CA THR A 496 19.41 11.95 17.10
C THR A 496 20.07 13.32 17.20
N SER A 497 19.36 14.37 16.81
CA SER A 497 19.86 15.75 16.88
C SER A 497 20.04 16.22 18.33
N ASP A 498 20.90 17.22 18.53
CA ASP A 498 21.10 17.84 19.85
C ASP A 498 19.81 18.46 20.39
N GLU A 499 18.95 19.01 19.52
CA GLU A 499 17.65 19.52 19.91
C GLU A 499 16.76 18.42 20.48
N LYS A 500 16.71 17.24 19.85
CA LYS A 500 15.95 16.10 20.37
C LYS A 500 16.52 15.62 21.72
N VAL A 501 17.85 15.55 21.88
CA VAL A 501 18.47 15.22 23.18
C VAL A 501 18.04 16.21 24.26
N SER A 502 18.10 17.51 23.95
CA SER A 502 17.74 18.56 24.90
C SER A 502 16.25 18.50 25.27
N ARG A 503 15.35 18.20 24.32
CA ARG A 503 13.91 18.00 24.59
C ARG A 503 13.63 16.78 25.47
N ILE A 504 14.30 15.64 25.22
CA ILE A 504 14.13 14.42 26.05
C ILE A 504 14.66 14.65 27.46
N ALA A 505 15.86 15.22 27.60
CA ALA A 505 16.43 15.55 28.89
C ALA A 505 15.55 16.56 29.66
N GLY A 506 15.06 17.59 28.96
CA GLY A 506 14.12 18.57 29.52
C GLY A 506 12.80 17.95 29.97
N SER A 507 12.29 16.96 29.23
CA SER A 507 11.11 16.19 29.61
C SER A 507 11.33 15.44 30.93
N ILE A 508 12.50 14.80 31.10
CA ILE A 508 12.85 14.09 32.33
C ILE A 508 12.99 15.06 33.52
N VAL A 509 13.69 16.17 33.34
CA VAL A 509 13.97 17.12 34.43
C VAL A 509 12.74 17.96 34.79
N ASN A 510 12.09 18.55 33.79
CA ASN A 510 11.07 19.57 34.00
C ASN A 510 9.67 18.99 34.04
N ASN A 511 9.31 18.10 33.12
CA ASN A 511 7.95 17.56 33.02
C ASN A 511 7.74 16.38 33.96
N LEU A 512 8.71 15.46 34.06
CA LEU A 512 8.68 14.29 34.95
C LEU A 512 9.24 14.53 36.36
N LYS A 513 9.88 15.68 36.59
CA LYS A 513 10.50 16.06 37.88
C LYS A 513 11.57 15.07 38.36
N SER A 514 12.44 14.62 37.45
CA SER A 514 13.60 13.77 37.72
C SER A 514 13.27 12.49 38.53
N PRO A 515 12.53 11.52 37.94
CA PRO A 515 12.15 10.28 38.63
C PRO A 515 13.35 9.52 39.21
N ASP A 516 13.14 8.75 40.28
CA ASP A 516 14.22 7.96 40.91
C ASP A 516 14.76 6.87 39.97
N ILE A 517 13.87 6.24 39.19
CA ILE A 517 14.18 5.24 38.16
C ILE A 517 13.42 5.62 36.89
N VAL A 518 14.08 5.61 35.74
CA VAL A 518 13.45 5.72 34.41
C VAL A 518 13.83 4.50 33.60
N GLY A 519 12.82 3.70 33.23
CA GLY A 519 12.95 2.68 32.20
C GLY A 519 12.91 3.33 30.83
N LEU A 520 14.02 3.21 30.10
CA LEU A 520 14.16 3.74 28.76
C LEU A 520 13.78 2.67 27.74
N VAL A 521 12.89 3.04 26.81
CA VAL A 521 12.49 2.22 25.67
C VAL A 521 13.03 2.89 24.40
N GLU A 522 13.45 2.10 23.42
CA GLU A 522 14.09 2.58 22.18
C GLU A 522 15.47 3.24 22.32
N MET A 523 16.28 2.75 23.25
CA MET A 523 17.70 3.12 23.29
C MET A 523 18.45 2.41 22.16
N GLN A 524 19.24 3.15 21.38
CA GLN A 524 20.13 2.65 20.32
C GLN A 524 21.60 2.55 20.76
N ASP A 525 22.40 1.85 19.97
CA ASP A 525 23.84 1.73 20.17
C ASP A 525 24.51 3.10 20.07
N GLY A 526 25.77 3.20 20.50
CA GLY A 526 26.55 4.44 20.39
C GLY A 526 26.63 4.99 18.96
N ASN A 527 26.56 4.15 17.94
CA ASN A 527 26.61 4.54 16.53
C ASN A 527 25.23 4.63 15.83
N GLY A 528 24.13 4.51 16.57
CA GLY A 528 22.77 4.56 16.05
C GLY A 528 22.48 3.43 15.06
N SER A 529 21.80 3.70 13.96
CA SER A 529 21.43 2.69 12.95
C SER A 529 22.59 2.15 12.09
N THR A 530 23.85 2.40 12.46
CA THR A 530 25.01 1.98 11.67
C THR A 530 25.33 0.51 11.93
N ASN A 531 25.10 -0.35 10.94
CA ASN A 531 25.31 -1.79 11.07
C ASN A 531 26.80 -2.20 10.89
N ASP A 532 27.64 -1.94 11.89
CA ASP A 532 29.07 -2.32 11.92
C ASP A 532 29.42 -3.39 12.97
N GLY A 533 28.42 -3.89 13.71
CA GLY A 533 28.59 -4.87 14.78
C GLY A 533 28.70 -4.29 16.19
N THR A 534 28.68 -2.96 16.34
CA THR A 534 28.51 -2.30 17.64
C THR A 534 27.14 -2.68 18.22
N THR A 535 27.08 -2.97 19.52
CA THR A 535 25.82 -3.24 20.25
C THR A 535 25.75 -2.55 21.61
N ASP A 536 26.82 -1.85 22.01
CA ASP A 536 26.89 -1.14 23.29
C ASP A 536 26.22 0.23 23.18
N ALA A 537 25.28 0.50 24.08
CA ALA A 537 24.52 1.74 24.15
C ALA A 537 25.11 2.77 25.13
N LYS A 538 26.27 2.49 25.73
CA LYS A 538 26.86 3.36 26.75
C LYS A 538 27.04 4.81 26.27
N GLU A 539 27.56 5.03 25.07
CA GLU A 539 27.78 6.39 24.55
C GLU A 539 26.45 7.16 24.39
N SER A 540 25.38 6.48 23.98
CA SER A 540 24.03 7.04 23.89
C SER A 540 23.54 7.45 25.28
N ALA A 541 23.64 6.54 26.25
CA ALA A 541 23.20 6.83 27.62
C ALA A 541 23.99 7.98 28.25
N ASP A 542 25.32 8.00 28.07
CA ASP A 542 26.20 9.06 28.57
C ASP A 542 25.81 10.43 27.99
N ARG A 543 25.48 10.50 26.69
CA ARG A 543 25.02 11.73 26.02
C ARG A 543 23.73 12.26 26.65
N LEU A 544 22.75 11.40 26.88
CA LEU A 544 21.49 11.78 27.52
C LEU A 544 21.71 12.24 28.98
N ILE A 545 22.49 11.51 29.76
CA ILE A 545 22.76 11.81 31.17
C ILE A 545 23.52 13.12 31.31
N ALA A 546 24.48 13.40 30.42
CA ALA A 546 25.21 14.66 30.40
C ALA A 546 24.26 15.84 30.19
N GLU A 547 23.32 15.73 29.26
CA GLU A 547 22.33 16.79 29.01
C GLU A 547 21.32 16.93 30.17
N ILE A 548 20.86 15.82 30.77
CA ILE A 548 20.03 15.85 31.98
C ILE A 548 20.74 16.62 33.10
N THR A 549 22.02 16.33 33.32
CA THR A 549 22.84 16.99 34.34
C THR A 549 23.03 18.47 34.02
N ALA A 550 23.27 18.81 32.75
CA ALA A 550 23.41 20.19 32.29
C ALA A 550 22.13 21.02 32.51
N GLN A 551 20.96 20.38 32.42
CA GLN A 551 19.66 21.00 32.70
C GLN A 551 19.28 21.01 34.20
N GLY A 552 20.17 20.56 35.08
CA GLY A 552 19.97 20.58 36.54
C GLY A 552 19.27 19.34 37.11
N GLY A 553 19.14 18.28 36.32
CA GLY A 553 18.75 16.95 36.79
C GLY A 553 19.89 16.23 37.53
N PRO A 554 19.62 15.03 38.08
CA PRO A 554 20.64 14.24 38.75
C PRO A 554 21.61 13.61 37.73
N GLU A 555 22.83 13.35 38.20
CA GLU A 555 23.79 12.50 37.48
C GLU A 555 23.34 11.04 37.62
N TYR A 556 22.45 10.63 36.73
CA TYR A 556 21.91 9.27 36.68
C TYR A 556 23.00 8.24 36.38
N VAL A 557 22.78 6.99 36.80
CA VAL A 557 23.59 5.83 36.40
C VAL A 557 22.80 4.96 35.43
N TYR A 558 23.42 4.52 34.34
CA TYR A 558 22.81 3.66 33.31
C TYR A 558 23.12 2.18 33.52
N THR A 559 22.14 1.31 33.27
CA THR A 559 22.32 -0.14 33.19
C THR A 559 21.33 -0.78 32.22
N ASP A 560 21.75 -1.85 31.55
CA ASP A 560 21.01 -2.55 30.48
C ASP A 560 21.53 -3.97 30.26
N ILE A 561 21.08 -4.65 29.22
CA ILE A 561 21.76 -5.83 28.65
C ILE A 561 21.90 -5.63 27.14
N ALA A 562 23.13 -5.42 26.68
CA ALA A 562 23.45 -5.29 25.27
C ALA A 562 22.98 -6.56 24.51
N PRO A 563 22.24 -6.42 23.40
CA PRO A 563 21.83 -7.54 22.57
C PRO A 563 23.00 -8.11 21.77
N GLU A 564 22.76 -9.28 21.17
CA GLU A 564 23.59 -9.74 20.05
C GLU A 564 23.22 -8.97 18.78
N ASN A 565 24.20 -8.70 17.92
CA ASN A 565 24.01 -7.85 16.75
C ASN A 565 22.93 -8.39 15.80
N ASN A 566 21.92 -7.57 15.54
CA ASN A 566 20.72 -7.81 14.74
C ASN A 566 19.91 -9.06 15.18
N GLN A 567 19.97 -9.45 16.45
CA GLN A 567 19.18 -10.57 16.99
C GLN A 567 17.95 -10.13 17.78
N ASP A 568 17.83 -8.85 18.09
CA ASP A 568 16.65 -8.24 18.68
C ASP A 568 16.00 -7.38 17.58
N GLY A 569 14.67 -7.42 17.46
CA GLY A 569 13.97 -6.70 16.38
C GLY A 569 14.04 -5.17 16.52
N GLY A 570 13.51 -4.44 15.55
CA GLY A 570 13.51 -2.97 15.56
C GLY A 570 14.26 -2.38 14.37
N GLN A 571 14.79 -1.15 14.48
CA GLN A 571 15.53 -0.53 13.39
C GLN A 571 16.80 -1.35 13.07
N PRO A 572 16.97 -1.80 11.81
CA PRO A 572 18.14 -2.56 11.40
C PRO A 572 19.45 -1.84 11.73
N GLY A 573 20.42 -2.56 12.31
CA GLY A 573 21.72 -2.02 12.71
C GLY A 573 21.74 -1.20 13.99
N GLY A 574 20.58 -0.75 14.52
CA GLY A 574 20.52 0.04 15.76
C GLY A 574 20.46 -0.78 17.04
N ASN A 575 20.21 -2.09 16.90
CA ASN A 575 20.12 -3.07 17.98
C ASN A 575 19.26 -2.61 19.16
N ILE A 576 18.10 -2.01 18.87
CA ILE A 576 17.24 -1.34 19.84
C ILE A 576 17.05 -2.17 21.11
N ARG A 577 17.17 -1.53 22.29
CA ARG A 577 17.00 -2.19 23.58
C ARG A 577 16.14 -1.39 24.56
N VAL A 578 15.84 -2.05 25.67
CA VAL A 578 15.36 -1.43 26.90
C VAL A 578 16.48 -1.35 27.94
N GLY A 579 16.42 -0.36 28.81
CA GLY A 579 17.41 -0.17 29.88
C GLY A 579 16.89 0.74 30.98
N PHE A 580 17.74 1.07 31.94
CA PHE A 580 17.39 1.93 33.07
C PHE A 580 18.43 3.03 33.26
N ILE A 581 17.95 4.24 33.54
CA ILE A 581 18.72 5.25 34.26
C ILE A 581 18.14 5.41 35.67
N TYR A 582 18.98 5.50 36.69
CA TYR A 582 18.53 5.60 38.10
C TYR A 582 19.37 6.56 38.92
N ASN A 583 18.72 7.31 39.82
CA ASN A 583 19.37 8.35 40.61
C ASN A 583 20.12 7.70 41.79
N PRO A 584 21.47 7.67 41.76
CA PRO A 584 22.25 6.96 42.77
C PRO A 584 22.17 7.59 44.17
N GLU A 585 21.71 8.84 44.30
CA GLU A 585 21.47 9.47 45.61
C GLU A 585 20.21 8.95 46.31
N ARG A 586 19.34 8.26 45.56
CA ARG A 586 18.00 7.86 45.98
C ARG A 586 17.83 6.35 46.02
N VAL A 587 18.33 5.68 45.00
CA VAL A 587 18.17 4.23 44.76
C VAL A 587 19.51 3.62 44.37
N SER A 588 19.71 2.37 44.72
CA SER A 588 20.87 1.59 44.29
C SER A 588 20.45 0.32 43.58
N LEU A 589 21.15 -0.05 42.52
CA LEU A 589 21.04 -1.39 41.95
C LEU A 589 21.56 -2.41 42.98
N ALA A 590 20.76 -3.42 43.30
CA ALA A 590 21.15 -4.46 44.26
C ALA A 590 22.39 -5.22 43.77
N GLU A 591 23.27 -5.63 44.69
CA GLU A 591 24.49 -6.35 44.32
C GLU A 591 24.16 -7.68 43.63
N GLY A 592 24.72 -7.89 42.43
CA GLY A 592 24.50 -9.09 41.64
C GLY A 592 25.44 -9.18 40.44
N THR A 593 25.41 -10.31 39.75
CA THR A 593 26.14 -10.51 38.50
C THR A 593 25.31 -9.98 37.34
N LYS A 594 25.84 -9.06 36.54
CA LYS A 594 25.18 -8.61 35.30
C LYS A 594 25.09 -9.79 34.32
N GLY A 595 23.90 -10.05 33.78
CA GLY A 595 23.68 -11.10 32.77
C GLY A 595 24.25 -10.74 31.39
N THR A 596 24.17 -11.70 30.47
CA THR A 596 24.51 -11.52 29.05
C THR A 596 23.26 -11.56 28.17
N ALA A 597 23.42 -11.36 26.85
CA ALA A 597 22.33 -11.36 25.88
C ALA A 597 21.53 -12.68 25.83
N THR A 598 22.13 -13.80 26.24
CA THR A 598 21.61 -15.16 26.09
C THR A 598 21.37 -15.90 27.42
N GLU A 599 21.74 -15.28 28.54
CA GLU A 599 21.52 -15.86 29.88
C GLU A 599 20.17 -15.41 30.45
N ALA A 600 19.35 -16.40 30.84
CA ALA A 600 18.08 -16.15 31.51
C ALA A 600 18.29 -15.77 32.98
N VAL A 601 17.57 -14.72 33.41
CA VAL A 601 17.43 -14.37 34.82
C VAL A 601 16.37 -15.24 35.48
N ASP A 602 16.60 -15.59 36.74
CA ASP A 602 15.67 -16.27 37.63
C ASP A 602 15.64 -15.55 38.99
N TYR A 603 14.79 -15.95 39.92
CA TYR A 603 14.68 -15.38 41.26
C TYR A 603 14.86 -16.44 42.34
N GLU A 604 15.94 -16.33 43.11
CA GLU A 604 16.30 -17.28 44.14
C GLU A 604 16.75 -16.58 45.42
N ASN A 605 16.36 -17.11 46.58
CA ASN A 605 16.84 -16.63 47.88
C ASN A 605 16.61 -15.12 48.11
N GLY A 606 15.50 -14.59 47.61
CA GLY A 606 15.14 -13.19 47.77
C GLY A 606 15.78 -12.22 46.77
N LYS A 607 16.51 -12.72 45.76
CA LYS A 607 17.21 -11.89 44.78
C LYS A 607 17.18 -12.46 43.38
N LEU A 608 17.34 -11.59 42.37
CA LEU A 608 17.60 -12.03 41.01
C LEU A 608 18.94 -12.78 40.93
N THR A 609 18.99 -13.87 40.15
CA THR A 609 20.23 -14.63 39.88
C THR A 609 21.21 -13.82 39.03
N LEU A 610 20.69 -12.92 38.19
CA LEU A 610 21.42 -11.95 37.37
C LEU A 610 20.81 -10.55 37.58
N ASN A 611 21.62 -9.52 37.82
CA ASN A 611 21.13 -8.16 38.06
C ASN A 611 21.96 -7.09 37.33
N PRO A 612 21.43 -6.44 36.27
CA PRO A 612 20.21 -6.82 35.56
C PRO A 612 20.36 -8.17 34.80
N GLY A 613 19.25 -8.72 34.33
CA GLY A 613 19.24 -9.92 33.47
C GLY A 613 18.00 -9.99 32.56
N ARG A 614 18.08 -10.78 31.48
CA ARG A 614 16.99 -10.92 30.49
C ARG A 614 16.05 -12.06 30.87
N ILE A 615 14.75 -11.86 30.65
CA ILE A 615 13.73 -12.90 30.87
C ILE A 615 13.70 -13.83 29.64
N ASP A 616 14.01 -15.11 29.85
CA ASP A 616 13.98 -16.19 28.86
C ASP A 616 14.46 -15.78 27.44
N PRO A 617 15.69 -15.23 27.30
CA PRO A 617 16.14 -14.59 26.06
C PRO A 617 16.28 -15.53 24.85
N MET A 618 16.24 -16.84 25.05
CA MET A 618 16.36 -17.85 23.99
C MET A 618 14.99 -18.37 23.54
N ASN A 619 13.89 -17.86 24.08
CA ASN A 619 12.55 -18.26 23.68
C ASN A 619 12.22 -17.78 22.25
N PRO A 620 11.69 -18.65 21.37
CA PRO A 620 11.31 -18.26 20.01
C PRO A 620 10.27 -17.14 19.93
N ALA A 621 9.47 -16.91 20.98
CA ALA A 621 8.55 -15.79 21.03
C ALA A 621 9.26 -14.43 20.87
N PHE A 622 10.57 -14.35 21.18
CA PHE A 622 11.39 -13.15 21.03
C PHE A 622 12.11 -13.04 19.68
N ASP A 623 11.86 -13.94 18.73
CA ASP A 623 12.39 -13.82 17.37
C ASP A 623 11.90 -12.49 16.76
N ASP A 624 12.84 -11.64 16.31
CA ASP A 624 12.56 -10.28 15.82
C ASP A 624 11.78 -9.38 16.81
N SER A 625 11.99 -9.58 18.11
CA SER A 625 11.42 -8.77 19.18
C SER A 625 12.44 -8.42 20.26
N ARG A 626 12.18 -7.37 21.04
CA ARG A 626 13.07 -6.97 22.14
C ARG A 626 12.82 -7.86 23.35
N LYS A 627 13.91 -8.28 24.00
CA LYS A 627 13.86 -9.16 25.17
C LYS A 627 13.75 -8.32 26.46
N PRO A 628 12.78 -8.60 27.35
CA PRO A 628 12.60 -7.88 28.62
C PRO A 628 13.83 -7.96 29.51
N VAL A 629 14.12 -6.87 30.23
CA VAL A 629 15.25 -6.78 31.18
C VAL A 629 14.71 -6.51 32.58
N ALA A 630 15.00 -7.42 33.52
CA ALA A 630 14.70 -7.27 34.93
C ALA A 630 15.90 -6.71 35.70
N ALA A 631 15.65 -5.73 36.56
CA ALA A 631 16.62 -5.15 37.47
C ALA A 631 16.04 -5.03 38.88
N GLN A 632 16.79 -5.48 39.89
CA GLN A 632 16.43 -5.34 41.31
C GLN A 632 17.13 -4.12 41.89
N PHE A 633 16.33 -3.22 42.46
CA PHE A 633 16.78 -2.00 43.12
C PHE A 633 16.45 -2.04 44.61
N GLU A 634 17.32 -1.42 45.41
CA GLU A 634 17.08 -1.15 46.83
C GLU A 634 16.68 0.32 46.99
N PHE A 635 15.56 0.56 47.67
CA PHE A 635 15.10 1.89 48.07
C PHE A 635 14.71 1.90 49.55
N ASN A 636 15.38 2.72 50.36
CA ASN A 636 15.12 2.82 51.80
C ASN A 636 15.18 1.46 52.55
N GLY A 637 16.04 0.55 52.09
CA GLY A 637 16.22 -0.80 52.64
C GLY A 637 15.13 -1.80 52.22
N GLU A 638 14.36 -1.49 51.18
CA GLU A 638 13.35 -2.39 50.60
C GLU A 638 13.67 -2.66 49.13
N ASP A 639 13.57 -3.92 48.73
CA ASP A 639 13.78 -4.33 47.35
C ASP A 639 12.52 -4.14 46.50
N VAL A 640 12.76 -3.78 45.24
CA VAL A 640 11.78 -3.76 44.16
C VAL A 640 12.45 -4.25 42.87
N ILE A 641 11.77 -5.15 42.16
CA ILE A 641 12.17 -5.60 40.83
C ILE A 641 11.42 -4.74 39.82
N VAL A 642 12.16 -4.11 38.91
CA VAL A 642 11.61 -3.34 37.80
C VAL A 642 11.99 -4.05 36.51
N VAL A 643 11.00 -4.34 35.67
CA VAL A 643 11.18 -5.02 34.39
C VAL A 643 10.81 -4.04 33.28
N ALA A 644 11.78 -3.71 32.42
CA ALA A 644 11.55 -2.90 31.24
C ALA A 644 11.19 -3.81 30.06
N ASN A 645 10.17 -3.44 29.30
CA ASN A 645 9.60 -4.22 28.21
C ASN A 645 9.47 -3.37 26.95
N HIS A 646 9.62 -4.01 25.79
CA HIS A 646 9.29 -3.43 24.51
C HIS A 646 8.80 -4.57 23.60
N PHE A 647 7.49 -4.78 23.50
CA PHE A 647 6.96 -5.91 22.73
C PHE A 647 7.04 -5.66 21.21
N ASN A 648 6.77 -6.69 20.41
CA ASN A 648 6.73 -6.54 18.96
C ASN A 648 5.64 -5.54 18.54
N SER A 649 5.93 -4.73 17.52
CA SER A 649 5.01 -3.69 17.07
C SER A 649 3.74 -4.29 16.45
N LYS A 650 2.74 -3.43 16.24
CA LYS A 650 1.51 -3.78 15.51
C LYS A 650 1.70 -3.87 13.99
N GLY A 651 2.96 -3.84 13.51
CA GLY A 651 3.29 -3.97 12.11
C GLY A 651 2.83 -5.30 11.53
N GLY A 652 2.17 -5.27 10.36
CA GLY A 652 1.58 -6.44 9.72
C GLY A 652 0.12 -6.71 10.10
N ASP A 653 -0.45 -5.96 11.05
CA ASP A 653 -1.90 -5.92 11.26
C ASP A 653 -2.59 -5.20 10.09
N GLN A 654 -3.80 -5.64 9.74
CA GLN A 654 -4.57 -5.04 8.65
C GLN A 654 -5.22 -3.71 9.07
N PRO A 655 -5.47 -2.79 8.11
CA PRO A 655 -6.01 -1.46 8.40
C PRO A 655 -7.47 -1.49 8.85
N LEU A 656 -7.86 -0.48 9.64
CA LEU A 656 -9.22 -0.31 10.14
C LEU A 656 -10.25 -0.12 9.02
N PHE A 657 -9.96 0.75 8.04
CA PHE A 657 -10.79 0.99 6.86
C PHE A 657 -10.32 0.19 5.64
N GLY A 658 -10.02 -1.10 5.84
CA GLY A 658 -9.62 -2.03 4.79
C GLY A 658 -10.76 -2.89 4.27
N LYS A 659 -10.53 -3.57 3.14
CA LYS A 659 -11.49 -4.50 2.53
C LYS A 659 -11.67 -5.85 3.24
N ASN A 660 -10.93 -6.09 4.32
CA ASN A 660 -11.07 -7.30 5.13
C ASN A 660 -11.59 -6.89 6.51
N GLN A 661 -12.85 -7.23 6.82
CA GLN A 661 -13.50 -6.88 8.08
C GLN A 661 -13.89 -8.14 8.89
N PRO A 662 -13.70 -8.15 10.21
CA PRO A 662 -12.84 -7.21 10.95
C PRO A 662 -11.36 -7.36 10.53
N PRO A 663 -10.49 -6.36 10.80
CA PRO A 663 -9.09 -6.43 10.42
C PRO A 663 -8.37 -7.63 11.05
N VAL A 664 -7.54 -8.33 10.27
CA VAL A 664 -6.72 -9.42 10.79
C VAL A 664 -5.50 -8.87 11.54
N LEU A 665 -5.39 -9.18 12.83
CA LEU A 665 -4.29 -8.77 13.71
C LEU A 665 -3.19 -9.85 13.79
N GLY A 666 -2.36 -9.94 12.75
CA GLY A 666 -1.32 -10.97 12.64
C GLY A 666 -0.22 -10.88 13.69
N SER A 667 0.10 -9.67 14.14
CA SER A 667 1.18 -9.41 15.11
C SER A 667 0.78 -9.72 16.56
N GLU A 668 -0.53 -9.82 16.85
CA GLU A 668 -1.07 -10.02 18.20
C GLU A 668 -0.69 -11.39 18.79
N VAL A 669 -0.55 -12.41 17.95
CA VAL A 669 -0.21 -13.77 18.38
C VAL A 669 1.13 -13.79 19.14
N GLN A 670 2.15 -13.14 18.59
CA GLN A 670 3.46 -13.04 19.23
C GLN A 670 3.40 -12.24 20.53
N ARG A 671 2.62 -11.14 20.58
CA ARG A 671 2.45 -10.35 21.80
C ARG A 671 1.84 -11.16 22.94
N LYS A 672 0.86 -12.03 22.66
CA LYS A 672 0.25 -12.92 23.67
C LYS A 672 1.27 -13.94 24.23
N GLU A 673 2.14 -14.48 23.38
CA GLU A 673 3.21 -15.40 23.80
C GLU A 673 4.23 -14.70 24.70
N ILE A 674 4.69 -13.52 24.29
CA ILE A 674 5.61 -12.70 25.09
C ILE A 674 4.97 -12.31 26.43
N ALA A 675 3.71 -11.88 26.42
CA ALA A 675 2.98 -11.52 27.62
C ALA A 675 2.91 -12.66 28.64
N ALA A 676 2.69 -13.89 28.16
CA ALA A 676 2.67 -15.08 29.01
C ALA A 676 4.04 -15.35 29.65
N ILE A 677 5.13 -15.27 28.88
CA ILE A 677 6.50 -15.48 29.39
C ILE A 677 6.84 -14.48 30.50
N VAL A 678 6.52 -13.20 30.29
CA VAL A 678 6.79 -12.16 31.29
C VAL A 678 5.92 -12.35 32.54
N ASN A 679 4.66 -12.74 32.38
CA ASN A 679 3.79 -13.03 33.52
C ASN A 679 4.25 -14.28 34.29
N ASP A 680 4.76 -15.30 33.60
CA ASP A 680 5.29 -16.51 34.24
C ASP A 680 6.54 -16.20 35.08
N PHE A 681 7.45 -15.36 34.60
CA PHE A 681 8.56 -14.84 35.44
C PHE A 681 8.05 -14.15 36.71
N VAL A 682 6.98 -13.35 36.61
CA VAL A 682 6.38 -12.72 37.79
C VAL A 682 5.80 -13.78 38.73
N LYS A 683 5.14 -14.83 38.22
CA LYS A 683 4.61 -15.92 39.05
C LYS A 683 5.73 -16.63 39.79
N ASP A 684 6.85 -16.93 39.15
CA ASP A 684 8.01 -17.59 39.75
C ASP A 684 8.57 -16.75 40.91
N VAL A 685 8.72 -15.43 40.68
CA VAL A 685 9.09 -14.48 41.75
C VAL A 685 8.09 -14.49 42.90
N LYS A 686 6.77 -14.54 42.62
CA LYS A 686 5.72 -14.55 43.65
C LYS A 686 5.61 -15.89 44.39
N GLU A 687 6.01 -16.99 43.77
CA GLU A 687 6.04 -18.32 44.39
C GLU A 687 7.11 -18.37 45.48
N GLU A 688 8.30 -17.85 45.18
CA GLU A 688 9.43 -17.74 46.11
C GLU A 688 9.21 -16.64 47.17
N ASP A 689 8.73 -15.45 46.77
CA ASP A 689 8.35 -14.37 47.69
C ASP A 689 6.96 -13.78 47.38
N LYS A 690 5.98 -14.21 48.18
CA LYS A 690 4.60 -13.70 48.12
C LYS A 690 4.47 -12.20 48.39
N ASN A 691 5.47 -11.57 48.99
CA ASN A 691 5.51 -10.12 49.24
C ASN A 691 6.39 -9.36 48.24
N ALA A 692 7.00 -10.05 47.25
CA ALA A 692 7.84 -9.43 46.24
C ALA A 692 7.11 -8.27 45.56
N LYS A 693 7.88 -7.22 45.33
CA LYS A 693 7.46 -5.94 44.76
C LYS A 693 7.98 -5.93 43.33
N VAL A 694 7.10 -6.16 42.35
CA VAL A 694 7.48 -6.19 40.93
C VAL A 694 6.72 -5.09 40.21
N VAL A 695 7.43 -4.36 39.35
CA VAL A 695 6.91 -3.34 38.46
C VAL A 695 7.26 -3.75 37.04
N LEU A 696 6.26 -3.98 36.20
CA LEU A 696 6.46 -4.09 34.76
C LEU A 696 6.19 -2.71 34.16
N LEU A 697 7.08 -2.24 33.31
CA LEU A 697 6.92 -0.99 32.59
C LEU A 697 7.42 -1.13 31.16
N GLY A 698 6.99 -0.21 30.29
CA GLY A 698 7.49 -0.13 28.92
C GLY A 698 6.38 0.06 27.89
N ASP A 699 6.78 -0.04 26.63
CA ASP A 699 5.87 -0.09 25.48
C ASP A 699 5.48 -1.55 25.22
N PHE A 700 4.22 -1.88 25.50
CA PHE A 700 3.70 -3.23 25.29
C PHE A 700 3.04 -3.40 23.91
N ASN A 701 3.01 -2.34 23.09
CA ASN A 701 2.44 -2.32 21.75
C ASN A 701 0.99 -2.87 21.66
N ASP A 702 0.24 -2.75 22.75
CA ASP A 702 -1.15 -3.17 22.80
C ASP A 702 -1.93 -2.41 23.86
N PHE A 703 -3.25 -2.43 23.77
CA PHE A 703 -4.12 -1.57 24.58
C PHE A 703 -4.50 -2.21 25.91
N GLU A 704 -4.94 -1.41 26.90
CA GLU A 704 -5.24 -1.89 28.25
C GLU A 704 -6.37 -2.93 28.33
N PHE A 705 -7.22 -2.98 27.30
CA PHE A 705 -8.38 -3.88 27.19
C PHE A 705 -8.11 -5.11 26.31
N THR A 706 -6.90 -5.26 25.76
CA THR A 706 -6.56 -6.37 24.87
C THR A 706 -6.22 -7.64 25.64
N ASP A 707 -6.41 -8.79 24.99
CA ASP A 707 -6.05 -10.11 25.50
C ASP A 707 -4.57 -10.18 25.94
N SER A 708 -3.66 -9.55 25.19
CA SER A 708 -2.23 -9.51 25.51
C SER A 708 -1.99 -8.92 26.91
N LEU A 709 -2.69 -7.82 27.25
CA LEU A 709 -2.55 -7.18 28.56
C LEU A 709 -3.28 -7.94 29.67
N GLU A 710 -4.37 -8.63 29.36
CA GLU A 710 -5.03 -9.54 30.32
C GLU A 710 -4.11 -10.72 30.69
N ILE A 711 -3.46 -11.33 29.70
CA ILE A 711 -2.45 -12.39 29.90
C ILE A 711 -1.28 -11.86 30.74
N LEU A 712 -0.74 -10.69 30.39
CA LEU A 712 0.38 -10.09 31.11
C LEU A 712 0.03 -9.81 32.57
N LYS A 713 -1.18 -9.31 32.83
CA LYS A 713 -1.67 -8.95 34.17
C LYS A 713 -1.80 -10.18 35.07
N GLY A 714 -2.34 -11.29 34.54
CA GLY A 714 -2.59 -12.52 35.30
C GLY A 714 -3.38 -12.25 36.59
N ASN A 715 -3.10 -13.02 37.64
CA ASN A 715 -3.70 -12.80 38.98
C ASN A 715 -2.77 -12.01 39.92
N GLU A 716 -1.56 -11.70 39.47
CA GLU A 716 -0.45 -11.21 40.31
C GLU A 716 -0.33 -9.69 40.27
N LEU A 717 -0.74 -9.07 39.17
CA LEU A 717 -0.51 -7.65 38.87
C LEU A 717 -1.82 -6.86 38.75
N THR A 718 -1.69 -5.54 38.92
CA THR A 718 -2.70 -4.54 38.57
C THR A 718 -2.09 -3.61 37.53
N ASN A 719 -2.77 -3.43 36.39
CA ASN A 719 -2.40 -2.40 35.42
C ASN A 719 -2.80 -1.03 35.96
N MET A 720 -1.81 -0.16 36.21
CA MET A 720 -2.08 1.14 36.81
C MET A 720 -2.76 2.09 35.83
N ILE A 721 -2.63 1.90 34.51
CA ILE A 721 -3.33 2.72 33.51
C ILE A 721 -4.85 2.66 33.69
N GLU A 722 -5.40 1.52 34.13
CA GLU A 722 -6.83 1.38 34.44
C GLU A 722 -7.30 2.29 35.59
N LYS A 723 -6.38 2.92 36.35
CA LYS A 723 -6.67 3.90 37.41
C LYS A 723 -6.63 5.36 36.93
N VAL A 724 -6.07 5.61 35.75
CA VAL A 724 -6.07 6.94 35.11
C VAL A 724 -7.50 7.26 34.65
N PRO A 725 -7.99 8.51 34.76
CA PRO A 725 -9.29 8.89 34.19
C PRO A 725 -9.33 8.62 32.69
N PHE A 726 -10.47 8.16 32.16
CA PHE A 726 -10.58 7.77 30.75
C PHE A 726 -10.09 8.84 29.77
N ASN A 727 -10.42 10.11 30.01
CA ASN A 727 -10.05 11.23 29.14
C ASN A 727 -8.55 11.57 29.16
N GLU A 728 -7.75 10.92 30.02
CA GLU A 728 -6.28 11.07 30.09
C GLU A 728 -5.57 9.76 29.68
N ARG A 729 -6.31 8.74 29.20
CA ARG A 729 -5.73 7.43 28.82
C ARG A 729 -5.28 7.43 27.37
N TYR A 730 -4.13 8.04 27.12
CA TYR A 730 -3.44 7.92 25.85
C TYR A 730 -1.94 8.17 26.05
N THR A 731 -1.12 7.40 25.36
CA THR A 731 0.33 7.56 25.31
C THR A 731 0.85 7.65 23.89
N TYR A 732 0.03 7.35 22.88
CA TYR A 732 0.39 7.32 21.48
C TYR A 732 -0.75 7.86 20.61
N SER A 733 -0.44 8.37 19.41
CA SER A 733 -1.44 8.81 18.43
C SER A 733 -1.17 8.17 17.08
N TYR A 734 -2.16 7.47 16.54
CA TYR A 734 -2.08 6.80 15.25
C TYR A 734 -3.33 7.06 14.44
N GLN A 735 -3.18 7.68 13.27
CA GLN A 735 -4.30 7.93 12.36
C GLN A 735 -5.46 8.70 13.00
N GLY A 736 -5.22 9.60 13.96
CA GLY A 736 -6.31 10.31 14.67
C GLY A 736 -6.90 9.56 15.86
N ASN A 737 -6.44 8.34 16.13
CA ASN A 737 -6.77 7.60 17.34
C ASN A 737 -5.71 7.87 18.41
N ALA A 738 -6.14 8.38 19.56
CA ALA A 738 -5.36 8.38 20.78
C ALA A 738 -5.43 6.99 21.43
N GLN A 739 -4.27 6.42 21.72
CA GLN A 739 -4.09 5.01 22.11
C GLN A 739 -3.19 4.93 23.34
N VAL A 740 -3.35 3.89 24.17
CA VAL A 740 -2.37 3.54 25.19
C VAL A 740 -1.53 2.38 24.67
N LEU A 741 -0.21 2.58 24.56
CA LEU A 741 0.75 1.50 24.30
C LEU A 741 1.72 1.32 25.46
N ASP A 742 1.95 2.39 26.23
CA ASP A 742 2.85 2.38 27.38
C ASP A 742 2.07 2.10 28.66
N HIS A 743 2.51 1.08 29.38
CA HIS A 743 1.86 0.67 30.63
C HIS A 743 2.84 0.62 31.78
N ILE A 744 2.29 0.76 33.00
CA ILE A 744 2.97 0.36 34.22
C ILE A 744 2.04 -0.58 35.00
N LEU A 745 2.46 -1.83 35.17
CA LEU A 745 1.77 -2.82 35.99
C LEU A 745 2.57 -3.03 37.27
N VAL A 746 1.88 -3.18 38.40
CA VAL A 746 2.52 -3.41 39.71
C VAL A 746 1.90 -4.62 40.38
N THR A 747 2.67 -5.32 41.22
CA THR A 747 2.10 -6.41 42.03
C THR A 747 0.94 -5.94 42.89
N ASN A 748 -0.05 -6.81 43.08
CA ASN A 748 -1.31 -6.46 43.76
C ASN A 748 -1.13 -5.90 45.19
N ASN A 749 -0.05 -6.26 45.88
CA ASN A 749 0.31 -5.72 47.20
C ASN A 749 0.80 -4.25 47.16
N MET A 750 1.16 -3.74 45.98
CA MET A 750 1.58 -2.35 45.75
C MET A 750 0.43 -1.46 45.25
N ALA A 751 -0.49 -2.01 44.45
CA ALA A 751 -1.49 -1.24 43.68
C ALA A 751 -2.22 -0.12 44.46
N LYS A 752 -2.71 -0.40 45.68
CA LYS A 752 -3.44 0.61 46.50
C LYS A 752 -2.57 1.77 47.00
N LYS A 753 -1.25 1.63 46.95
CA LYS A 753 -0.25 2.62 47.40
C LYS A 753 0.49 3.25 46.23
N THR A 754 0.11 2.89 45.01
CA THR A 754 0.69 3.41 43.78
C THR A 754 -0.24 4.48 43.22
N LYS A 755 0.31 5.65 42.95
CA LYS A 755 -0.29 6.68 42.10
C LYS A 755 0.34 6.56 40.72
N VAL A 756 -0.43 6.93 39.71
CA VAL A 756 -0.01 6.93 38.31
C VAL A 756 -0.40 8.26 37.69
N ASP A 757 0.42 8.71 36.75
CA ASP A 757 0.22 9.89 35.93
C ASP A 757 0.75 9.57 34.52
N ILE A 758 -0.02 9.90 33.49
CA ILE A 758 0.49 9.93 32.12
C ILE A 758 0.78 11.40 31.84
N VAL A 759 2.01 11.71 31.43
CA VAL A 759 2.43 13.10 31.30
C VAL A 759 2.35 13.47 29.83
N HIS A 760 1.26 14.12 29.43
CA HIS A 760 0.96 14.43 28.03
C HIS A 760 1.85 15.55 27.48
N ILE A 761 2.94 15.19 26.82
CA ILE A 761 3.96 16.12 26.30
C ILE A 761 4.36 15.84 24.85
N ASN A 762 3.90 14.72 24.29
CA ASN A 762 4.40 14.15 23.04
C ASN A 762 3.28 13.74 22.10
N SER A 763 2.44 12.77 22.47
CA SER A 763 1.61 12.02 21.51
C SER A 763 0.59 12.87 20.74
N GLN A 764 0.16 13.99 21.32
CA GLN A 764 -0.81 14.92 20.76
C GLN A 764 -0.17 16.20 20.20
N PHE A 765 1.16 16.23 20.07
CA PHE A 765 1.94 17.39 19.65
C PHE A 765 2.79 17.09 18.41
N MET A 766 3.27 18.16 17.75
CA MET A 766 4.32 18.09 16.72
C MET A 766 5.66 18.54 17.32
N GLU A 767 6.76 18.35 16.59
CA GLU A 767 8.09 18.81 17.04
C GLU A 767 8.14 20.32 17.30
N GLU A 768 7.44 21.11 16.50
CA GLU A 768 7.30 22.56 16.62
C GLU A 768 6.66 22.98 17.95
N HIS A 769 5.85 22.10 18.54
CA HIS A 769 5.22 22.28 19.84
C HIS A 769 6.08 21.75 21.00
N GLY A 770 7.29 21.25 20.72
CA GLY A 770 8.21 20.75 21.73
C GLY A 770 8.18 19.22 21.92
N ARG A 771 7.51 18.47 21.03
CA ARG A 771 7.51 17.01 21.06
C ARG A 771 8.94 16.44 20.99
N ALA A 772 9.23 15.50 21.88
CA ALA A 772 10.53 14.85 22.02
C ALA A 772 10.54 13.40 21.53
N SER A 773 9.37 12.76 21.54
CA SER A 773 9.11 11.36 21.18
C SER A 773 7.70 11.25 20.62
N ASP A 774 7.34 10.16 19.95
CA ASP A 774 5.97 9.81 19.59
C ASP A 774 5.15 9.26 20.76
N HIS A 775 5.78 8.97 21.90
CA HIS A 775 5.12 8.44 23.10
C HIS A 775 5.12 9.41 24.28
N ASP A 776 4.00 9.49 25.00
CA ASP A 776 3.95 10.14 26.32
C ASP A 776 4.55 9.23 27.40
N PRO A 777 5.40 9.75 28.30
CA PRO A 777 5.91 8.98 29.42
C PRO A 777 4.84 8.70 30.48
N VAL A 778 4.93 7.52 31.10
CA VAL A 778 4.07 7.10 32.22
C VAL A 778 4.90 7.13 33.49
N LEU A 779 4.40 7.78 34.54
CA LEU A 779 5.06 7.91 35.84
C LEU A 779 4.21 7.30 36.95
N ILE A 780 4.84 6.50 37.82
CA ILE A 780 4.24 6.10 39.09
C ILE A 780 4.97 6.68 40.29
N GLN A 781 4.23 6.87 41.38
CA GLN A 781 4.76 7.10 42.73
C GLN A 781 4.22 6.02 43.65
N VAL A 782 5.11 5.27 44.29
CA VAL A 782 4.74 4.14 45.14
C VAL A 782 5.41 4.21 46.50
N LYS A 783 4.65 3.89 47.54
CA LYS A 783 5.18 3.67 48.88
C LYS A 783 5.53 2.19 49.07
N LEU A 784 6.81 1.88 49.22
CA LEU A 784 7.27 0.55 49.61
C LEU A 784 7.11 0.39 51.13
N ASP A 785 6.36 -0.62 51.55
CA ASP A 785 6.23 -0.93 52.97
C ASP A 785 7.33 -1.88 53.40
N LYS A 786 7.82 -1.68 54.62
CA LYS A 786 8.73 -2.64 55.23
C LYS A 786 8.04 -3.96 55.48
N VAL A 787 8.62 -5.05 54.99
CA VAL A 787 8.18 -6.39 55.33
C VAL A 787 8.37 -6.54 56.85
N LYS A 788 7.28 -6.80 57.58
CA LYS A 788 7.29 -6.92 59.05
C LYS A 788 7.76 -8.27 59.51
#